data_AF-W9VIU3-F1
#
_entry.id   AF-W9VIU3-F1
#
_cell.length_a   1.000
_cell.length_b   1.000
_cell.length_c   1.000
_cell.angle_alpha   90.00
_cell.angle_beta   90.00
_cell.angle_gamma   90.00
#
_symmetry.space_group_name_H-M   'P 1'
#
loop_
_entity.id
_entity.type
_entity.pdbx_description
1 polymer ?
#
loop_
_entity_poly.entity_id
_entity_poly.type
_entity_poly.pdbx_seq_one_letter_code
_entity_poly.pdbx_strand_id
1 'polypeptide(L)'
;MSALNRLIGVFGLLAIGACVYASDSYMLFDPSSDASVSGAGHSDELMPAVLSDAVRYRAVDLSVGLAEPDVVVEGDRLELNLFENAVFEGLIDHTSLDRNGVRLIRGRLTDSDYGVFMLSVKDGVALGSIEIPEEGREFAFSKVRDGEGLLLWEVDPERKDVLESPDDAIVPDRDAGSDFDDASSSRISIDASARDFQSSNETIDVMILYTPAARVWADANVSGIEYAVSQAMARAQLAADDSDLGITFNLVYSAEVDYTESGDSGVDLRRITFHSDYDPWGYEGEPRYMDEVHAWRDAYGADLVVLLEKVEDVGGLGWLLSKAQGWPELGFHLSRIQQVHWTYTMIHEMGHNMGAHHHKEQLAGPGPGLYDYSAGWRWIGGDLGKYCSIMTYESGQYFSDGVTHSRVSLFSSPLLSYEGVTAGDTQDGDNRLTLLATKGAVSGYRDSTQNTYSLSVCSTGPTSVAISGQPAAYGGVTDYSVSGIASNTLIRLQAPAQSGNYLFSAWTGCDSSVAEVCTLTLSSNREAVAVFEAAAAYSLVVSKVGSGLITSSPAGIDCGSDCSERYTAGTPVTLTAAADDGYRFDGWSGPCTGSGSCTLTMRRDFTVLATFTATATSAYSETYYLANNPDVAKALNQGWIPSGWAHYQGFGKAEGRSVSMPAGYGDFNEGYYLARNPDVALAMRRGHLGTGWEHYSAVGRTEGRSYAAPDGYGDFNELYYLSNNPDVARAVSQGQLPTGWAHYQAFGSHEGRFYLAPGGYGDFSEEGYLANNSDVAILVRQGLIGTGWEHYDLIGRQEGRSYALPY
;
A
#
# COMPACT_ATOMS: atom_id res chain seq x y z
N MET A 1 -35.75 16.89 -17.98
CA MET A 1 -35.18 18.22 -17.71
C MET A 1 -34.27 18.06 -16.51
N SER A 2 -33.08 17.47 -16.75
CA SER A 2 -31.74 18.13 -16.84
C SER A 2 -31.18 18.40 -15.45
N ALA A 3 -30.24 17.62 -14.89
CA ALA A 3 -28.85 17.46 -15.30
C ALA A 3 -28.16 18.82 -15.58
N LEU A 4 -27.30 19.27 -14.66
CA LEU A 4 -26.01 19.96 -14.86
C LEU A 4 -25.61 20.75 -13.59
N ASN A 5 -24.50 20.34 -12.96
CA ASN A 5 -23.36 21.17 -12.53
C ASN A 5 -22.73 20.68 -11.22
N ARG A 6 -21.61 19.97 -11.34
CA ARG A 6 -20.34 20.32 -10.67
C ARG A 6 -19.24 19.38 -11.17
N LEU A 7 -18.42 19.92 -12.08
CA LEU A 7 -17.11 19.42 -12.46
C LEU A 7 -16.23 20.67 -12.67
N ILE A 8 -14.92 20.50 -12.46
CA ILE A 8 -13.79 21.45 -12.52
C ILE A 8 -13.35 21.93 -11.12
N GLY A 9 -12.12 21.71 -10.65
CA GLY A 9 -10.90 21.37 -11.40
C GLY A 9 -9.85 20.59 -10.62
N VAL A 10 -9.15 19.76 -11.40
CA VAL A 10 -7.81 19.22 -11.14
C VAL A 10 -6.92 19.74 -12.28
N PHE A 11 -5.68 20.12 -11.96
CA PHE A 11 -4.42 20.02 -12.72
C PHE A 11 -3.48 21.08 -12.11
N GLY A 12 -2.27 20.82 -11.63
CA GLY A 12 -1.39 19.65 -11.64
C GLY A 12 0.06 20.18 -11.64
N LEU A 13 0.96 19.62 -10.83
CA LEU A 13 2.40 19.76 -11.05
C LEU A 13 3.14 18.54 -10.51
N LEU A 14 3.90 17.90 -11.41
CA LEU A 14 4.85 16.83 -11.11
C LEU A 14 5.97 17.33 -10.18
N ALA A 15 6.27 16.57 -9.13
CA ALA A 15 7.58 16.55 -8.51
C ALA A 15 7.96 15.09 -8.18
N ILE A 16 9.13 14.67 -8.65
CA ILE A 16 9.79 13.42 -8.31
C ILE A 16 10.51 13.65 -6.98
N GLY A 17 10.22 12.87 -5.94
CA GLY A 17 11.03 12.87 -4.72
C GLY A 17 10.28 12.38 -3.48
N ALA A 18 10.78 11.29 -2.89
CA ALA A 18 10.55 10.77 -1.54
C ALA A 18 9.09 10.56 -1.07
N CYS A 19 8.79 9.31 -0.71
CA CYS A 19 7.60 8.96 0.05
C CYS A 19 7.73 9.59 1.45
N VAL A 20 7.20 10.80 1.61
CA VAL A 20 6.83 11.38 2.90
C VAL A 20 5.32 11.16 2.97
N TYR A 21 4.85 10.39 3.95
CA TYR A 21 3.43 10.36 4.30
C TYR A 21 3.05 11.81 4.59
N ALA A 22 2.22 12.43 3.74
CA ALA A 22 1.62 13.70 4.11
C ALA A 22 0.71 13.40 5.29
N SER A 23 0.98 13.97 6.46
CA SER A 23 0.05 13.92 7.60
C SER A 23 -1.22 14.63 7.16
N ASP A 24 -2.34 13.92 7.11
CA ASP A 24 -3.61 14.55 6.83
C ASP A 24 -3.96 15.47 8.01
N SER A 25 -4.44 16.67 7.70
CA SER A 25 -4.91 17.62 8.71
C SER A 25 -6.42 17.42 8.89
N TYR A 26 -6.81 17.08 10.11
CA TYR A 26 -8.21 16.95 10.52
C TYR A 26 -8.61 18.14 11.39
N MET A 27 -9.90 18.48 11.40
CA MET A 27 -10.47 19.39 12.40
C MET A 27 -11.25 18.57 13.42
N LEU A 28 -11.16 18.90 14.71
CA LEU A 28 -11.92 18.21 15.75
C LEU A 28 -13.42 18.53 15.66
N PHE A 29 -13.75 19.82 15.61
CA PHE A 29 -15.13 20.31 15.59
C PHE A 29 -15.46 21.05 14.29
N ASP A 30 -16.69 20.90 13.81
CA ASP A 30 -17.18 21.64 12.64
C ASP A 30 -17.29 23.16 12.95
N PRO A 31 -16.64 24.04 12.16
CA PRO A 31 -16.66 25.49 12.40
C PRO A 31 -18.03 26.16 12.19
N SER A 32 -19.04 25.45 11.65
CA SER A 32 -20.38 26.01 11.45
C SER A 32 -21.24 26.12 12.73
N SER A 33 -20.74 25.65 13.88
CA SER A 33 -21.46 25.61 15.17
C SER A 33 -21.20 26.79 16.13
N ASP A 34 -20.58 27.89 15.67
CA ASP A 34 -20.10 29.03 16.48
C ASP A 34 -21.20 29.92 17.13
N ALA A 35 -21.98 29.36 18.06
CA ALA A 35 -22.83 30.13 18.98
C ALA A 35 -22.35 29.91 20.42
N SER A 36 -21.53 30.82 20.95
CA SER A 36 -21.05 30.78 22.34
C SER A 36 -22.09 31.37 23.30
N VAL A 37 -22.25 30.74 24.46
CA VAL A 37 -23.08 31.25 25.57
C VAL A 37 -22.16 31.52 26.77
N SER A 38 -22.18 32.77 27.28
CA SER A 38 -21.39 33.13 28.46
C SER A 38 -22.09 32.59 29.73
N GLY A 39 -21.40 31.74 30.51
CA GLY A 39 -21.93 31.11 31.72
C GLY A 39 -22.20 32.07 32.89
N ALA A 40 -21.70 33.30 32.84
CA ALA A 40 -21.89 34.30 33.89
C ALA A 40 -23.26 34.99 33.79
N GLY A 41 -24.34 34.30 34.15
CA GLY A 41 -25.65 34.94 34.31
C GLY A 41 -26.90 34.07 34.27
N HIS A 42 -26.80 32.75 34.15
CA HIS A 42 -27.97 31.88 34.32
C HIS A 42 -28.07 31.46 35.78
N SER A 43 -29.24 31.70 36.38
CA SER A 43 -29.60 31.18 37.69
C SER A 43 -29.37 29.67 37.71
N ASP A 44 -28.69 29.15 38.74
CA ASP A 44 -28.26 27.76 38.94
C ASP A 44 -29.34 26.66 38.72
N GLU A 45 -30.61 27.02 38.56
CA GLU A 45 -31.74 26.10 38.40
C GLU A 45 -31.90 25.46 37.01
N LEU A 46 -31.15 25.87 35.97
CA LEU A 46 -31.34 25.39 34.58
C LEU A 46 -30.06 24.91 33.85
N MET A 47 -28.90 24.93 34.49
CA MET A 47 -27.65 24.43 33.87
C MET A 47 -27.56 22.90 34.02
N PRO A 48 -27.26 22.15 32.95
CA PRO A 48 -26.92 20.73 33.07
C PRO A 48 -25.81 20.50 34.09
N ALA A 49 -25.91 19.44 34.90
CA ALA A 49 -24.94 19.15 35.97
C ALA A 49 -23.49 19.07 35.48
N VAL A 50 -23.28 18.57 34.25
CA VAL A 50 -21.96 18.49 33.59
C VAL A 50 -21.28 19.86 33.34
N LEU A 51 -22.04 20.97 33.40
CA LEU A 51 -21.51 22.33 33.23
C LEU A 51 -21.30 23.07 34.56
N SER A 52 -21.33 22.37 35.70
CA SER A 52 -21.17 22.99 37.02
C SER A 52 -19.84 23.74 37.16
N ASP A 53 -18.80 23.26 36.48
CA ASP A 53 -17.46 23.84 36.44
C ASP A 53 -17.21 24.73 35.21
N ALA A 54 -18.20 24.97 34.35
CA ALA A 54 -17.97 25.70 33.10
C ALA A 54 -17.80 27.22 33.32
N VAL A 55 -16.71 27.80 32.81
CA VAL A 55 -16.53 29.27 32.67
C VAL A 55 -17.38 29.80 31.51
N ARG A 56 -17.35 29.08 30.39
CA ARG A 56 -18.12 29.33 29.16
C ARG A 56 -18.31 28.02 28.42
N TYR A 57 -19.35 27.93 27.60
CA TYR A 57 -19.63 26.74 26.81
C TYR A 57 -20.23 27.06 25.44
N ARG A 58 -20.23 26.07 24.55
CA ARG A 58 -20.85 26.11 23.22
C ARG A 58 -21.25 24.70 22.78
N ALA A 59 -22.21 24.62 21.86
CA ALA A 59 -22.48 23.38 21.14
C ALA A 59 -21.43 23.15 20.05
N VAL A 60 -21.07 21.89 19.87
CA VAL A 60 -20.12 21.44 18.85
C VAL A 60 -20.61 20.15 18.20
N ASP A 61 -20.19 19.94 16.96
CA ASP A 61 -20.34 18.67 16.26
C ASP A 61 -18.96 18.13 15.93
N LEU A 62 -18.73 16.84 16.16
CA LEU A 62 -17.49 16.19 15.74
C LEU A 62 -17.40 16.19 14.22
N SER A 63 -16.21 16.43 13.70
CA SER A 63 -16.01 16.29 12.26
C SER A 63 -16.30 14.85 11.81
N VAL A 64 -16.88 14.73 10.62
CA VAL A 64 -17.32 13.44 10.05
C VAL A 64 -16.18 12.41 9.99
N GLY A 65 -14.93 12.87 9.85
CA GLY A 65 -13.75 11.99 9.83
C GLY A 65 -13.44 11.35 11.19
N LEU A 66 -13.74 12.01 12.31
CA LEU A 66 -13.43 11.51 13.66
C LEU A 66 -14.55 10.66 14.26
N ALA A 67 -15.77 10.79 13.73
CA ALA A 67 -16.92 9.97 14.13
C ALA A 67 -16.86 8.54 13.54
N GLU A 68 -16.03 8.32 12.51
CA GLU A 68 -15.88 7.04 11.82
C GLU A 68 -14.56 6.34 12.23
N PRO A 69 -14.58 5.03 12.51
CA PRO A 69 -13.55 4.37 13.32
C PRO A 69 -12.15 4.22 12.69
N ASP A 70 -11.91 4.49 11.42
CA ASP A 70 -10.64 4.09 10.78
C ASP A 70 -9.80 5.24 10.20
N VAL A 71 -10.22 6.49 10.41
CA VAL A 71 -9.71 7.64 9.65
C VAL A 71 -8.40 8.21 10.20
N VAL A 72 -8.24 8.32 11.52
CA VAL A 72 -7.03 8.95 12.12
C VAL A 72 -6.00 7.94 12.60
N VAL A 73 -4.72 8.32 12.48
CA VAL A 73 -3.55 7.51 12.84
C VAL A 73 -2.56 8.31 13.69
N GLU A 74 -1.66 7.61 14.39
CA GLU A 74 -0.52 8.25 15.06
C GLU A 74 0.35 8.99 14.04
N GLY A 75 0.68 10.24 14.34
CA GLY A 75 1.40 11.16 13.45
C GLY A 75 0.49 12.12 12.66
N ASP A 76 -0.82 11.91 12.64
CA ASP A 76 -1.76 12.86 12.05
C ASP A 76 -1.86 14.15 12.89
N ARG A 77 -2.25 15.24 12.23
CA ARG A 77 -2.45 16.55 12.85
C ARG A 77 -3.93 16.84 13.03
N LEU A 78 -4.30 17.33 14.20
CA LEU A 78 -5.67 17.65 14.57
C LEU A 78 -5.77 19.11 15.00
N GLU A 79 -6.55 19.90 14.27
CA GLU A 79 -6.91 21.26 14.64
C GLU A 79 -8.06 21.23 15.66
N LEU A 80 -7.80 21.79 16.83
CA LEU A 80 -8.71 21.89 17.97
C LEU A 80 -9.33 23.29 17.98
N ASN A 81 -10.41 23.48 17.22
CA ASN A 81 -11.17 24.73 17.20
C ASN A 81 -12.11 24.82 18.40
N LEU A 82 -11.57 25.21 19.57
CA LEU A 82 -12.34 25.22 20.81
C LEU A 82 -13.20 26.48 20.92
N PHE A 83 -12.60 27.66 20.83
CA PHE A 83 -13.28 28.95 20.82
C PHE A 83 -12.59 29.93 19.86
N GLU A 84 -13.23 31.08 19.56
CA GLU A 84 -12.67 32.12 18.67
C GLU A 84 -11.24 32.54 19.04
N ASN A 85 -10.89 32.48 20.33
CA ASN A 85 -9.57 32.80 20.87
C ASN A 85 -8.84 31.58 21.46
N ALA A 86 -9.25 30.36 21.11
CA ALA A 86 -8.70 29.11 21.60
C ALA A 86 -8.70 28.09 20.46
N VAL A 87 -7.78 28.27 19.52
CA VAL A 87 -7.52 27.34 18.41
C VAL A 87 -6.13 26.78 18.62
N PHE A 88 -6.03 25.47 18.71
CA PHE A 88 -4.77 24.77 18.93
C PHE A 88 -4.56 23.73 17.82
N GLU A 89 -3.32 23.32 17.63
CA GLU A 89 -2.98 22.18 16.80
C GLU A 89 -2.37 21.09 17.67
N GLY A 90 -2.83 19.86 17.46
CA GLY A 90 -2.39 18.68 18.17
C GLY A 90 -1.78 17.65 17.22
N LEU A 91 -0.70 17.01 17.66
CA LEU A 91 -0.12 15.84 17.00
C LEU A 91 -0.63 14.59 17.72
N ILE A 92 -1.31 13.69 17.00
CA ILE A 92 -1.77 12.42 17.55
C ILE A 92 -0.55 11.55 17.84
N ASP A 93 -0.36 11.15 19.09
CA ASP A 93 0.76 10.32 19.52
C ASP A 93 0.33 8.91 19.97
N HIS A 94 -0.96 8.70 20.21
CA HIS A 94 -1.49 7.38 20.55
C HIS A 94 -2.93 7.21 20.09
N THR A 95 -3.22 6.04 19.53
CA THR A 95 -4.60 5.62 19.23
C THR A 95 -4.84 4.19 19.67
N SER A 96 -6.02 3.90 20.21
CA SER A 96 -6.40 2.54 20.60
C SER A 96 -7.90 2.31 20.48
N LEU A 97 -8.30 1.04 20.43
CA LEU A 97 -9.69 0.60 20.54
C LEU A 97 -9.79 -0.33 21.74
N ASP A 98 -10.55 0.07 22.75
CA ASP A 98 -10.67 -0.69 23.99
C ASP A 98 -11.66 -1.87 23.86
N ARG A 99 -11.80 -2.66 24.93
CA ARG A 99 -12.72 -3.81 25.00
C ARG A 99 -14.19 -3.42 24.94
N ASN A 100 -14.52 -2.19 25.27
CA ASN A 100 -15.87 -1.64 25.23
C ASN A 100 -16.23 -1.10 23.83
N GLY A 101 -15.29 -1.15 22.88
CA GLY A 101 -15.44 -0.61 21.53
C GLY A 101 -15.32 0.90 21.49
N VAL A 102 -14.75 1.53 22.52
CA VAL A 102 -14.45 2.96 22.55
C VAL A 102 -13.10 3.19 21.91
N ARG A 103 -13.05 4.10 20.94
CA ARG A 103 -11.81 4.52 20.31
C ARG A 103 -11.21 5.67 21.08
N LEU A 104 -9.98 5.48 21.57
CA LEU A 104 -9.18 6.53 22.16
C LEU A 104 -8.27 7.16 21.11
N ILE A 105 -8.22 8.48 21.11
CA ILE A 105 -7.26 9.31 20.39
C ILE A 105 -6.63 10.23 21.43
N ARG A 106 -5.30 10.13 21.56
CA ARG A 106 -4.51 11.02 22.41
C ARG A 106 -3.48 11.73 21.54
N GLY A 107 -3.19 12.97 21.88
CA GLY A 107 -2.07 13.67 21.29
C GLY A 107 -1.59 14.83 22.13
N ARG A 108 -0.52 15.45 21.66
CA ARG A 108 0.13 16.60 22.30
C ARG A 108 -0.06 17.85 21.47
N LEU A 109 -0.25 18.98 22.13
CA LEU A 109 -0.34 20.27 21.47
C LEU A 109 1.03 20.65 20.88
N THR A 110 1.06 21.18 19.67
CA THR A 110 2.33 21.48 18.98
C THR A 110 2.98 22.77 19.47
N ASP A 111 2.18 23.69 20.00
CA ASP A 111 2.61 25.01 20.48
C ASP A 111 2.64 25.10 22.02
N SER A 112 2.60 23.96 22.71
CA SER A 112 2.59 23.86 24.16
C SER A 112 3.50 22.72 24.60
N ASP A 113 4.29 22.97 25.65
CA ASP A 113 5.34 22.04 26.09
C ASP A 113 4.74 20.82 26.83
N TYR A 114 3.58 21.01 27.49
CA TYR A 114 2.92 19.98 28.30
C TYR A 114 1.46 19.74 27.91
N GLY A 115 0.98 20.42 26.88
CA GLY A 115 -0.41 20.35 26.47
C GLY A 115 -0.78 19.00 25.89
N VAL A 116 -1.86 18.42 26.39
CA VAL A 116 -2.36 17.11 25.96
C VAL A 116 -3.85 17.21 25.66
N PHE A 117 -4.29 16.50 24.62
CA PHE A 117 -5.70 16.27 24.39
C PHE A 117 -6.00 14.77 24.40
N MET A 118 -7.18 14.41 24.91
CA MET A 118 -7.71 13.06 24.91
C MET A 118 -9.13 13.07 24.40
N LEU A 119 -9.44 12.15 23.50
CA LEU A 119 -10.73 12.04 22.84
C LEU A 119 -11.14 10.56 22.80
N SER A 120 -12.24 10.23 23.45
CA SER A 120 -12.86 8.91 23.43
C SER A 120 -14.13 8.97 22.59
N VAL A 121 -14.22 8.19 21.50
CA VAL A 121 -15.31 8.23 20.53
C VAL A 121 -15.91 6.84 20.31
N LYS A 122 -17.23 6.78 20.24
CA LYS A 122 -17.99 5.59 19.82
C LYS A 122 -19.38 6.01 19.37
N ASP A 123 -19.86 5.44 18.26
CA ASP A 123 -21.22 5.65 17.73
C ASP A 123 -21.63 7.14 17.60
N GLY A 124 -20.69 8.00 17.19
CA GLY A 124 -20.91 9.45 17.03
C GLY A 124 -21.05 10.24 18.34
N VAL A 125 -20.79 9.62 19.48
CA VAL A 125 -20.72 10.24 20.81
C VAL A 125 -19.26 10.34 21.23
N ALA A 126 -18.91 11.38 21.98
CA ALA A 126 -17.55 11.54 22.51
C ALA A 126 -17.49 12.12 23.92
N LEU A 127 -16.42 11.75 24.62
CA LEU A 127 -15.94 12.38 25.84
C LEU A 127 -14.48 12.74 25.64
N GLY A 128 -14.08 13.95 26.03
CA GLY A 128 -12.66 14.29 25.99
C GLY A 128 -12.30 15.53 26.76
N SER A 129 -10.99 15.74 26.86
CA SER A 129 -10.37 16.84 27.59
C SER A 129 -9.17 17.37 26.82
N ILE A 130 -8.88 18.65 27.04
CA ILE A 130 -7.65 19.31 26.60
C ILE A 130 -7.07 20.02 27.83
N GLU A 131 -5.86 19.67 28.20
CA GLU A 131 -5.12 20.29 29.30
C GLU A 131 -3.97 21.11 28.74
N ILE A 132 -3.80 22.34 29.23
CA ILE A 132 -2.69 23.23 28.92
C ILE A 132 -2.12 23.74 30.25
N PRO A 133 -1.35 22.89 30.96
CA PRO A 133 -0.96 23.15 32.34
C PRO A 133 -0.22 24.48 32.54
N GLU A 134 0.67 24.85 31.61
CA GLU A 134 1.45 26.09 31.66
C GLU A 134 0.61 27.36 31.52
N GLU A 135 -0.57 27.26 30.89
CA GLU A 135 -1.55 28.35 30.84
C GLU A 135 -2.57 28.30 31.98
N GLY A 136 -2.58 27.20 32.76
CA GLY A 136 -3.61 26.93 33.77
C GLY A 136 -5.01 26.77 33.16
N ARG A 137 -5.08 26.27 31.92
CA ARG A 137 -6.33 26.16 31.16
C ARG A 137 -6.67 24.71 30.87
N GLU A 138 -7.97 24.44 30.93
CA GLU A 138 -8.50 23.13 30.66
C GLU A 138 -9.85 23.25 29.96
N PHE A 139 -10.09 22.33 29.03
CA PHE A 139 -11.33 22.23 28.30
C PHE A 139 -11.84 20.82 28.39
N ALA A 140 -13.15 20.69 28.45
CA ALA A 140 -13.81 19.39 28.43
C ALA A 140 -14.97 19.43 27.44
N PHE A 141 -15.27 18.28 26.87
CA PHE A 141 -16.45 18.12 26.04
C PHE A 141 -17.08 16.76 26.28
N SER A 142 -18.41 16.75 26.32
CA SER A 142 -19.21 15.57 26.56
C SER A 142 -20.59 15.76 25.95
N LYS A 143 -21.26 14.65 25.66
CA LYS A 143 -22.69 14.67 25.38
C LYS A 143 -23.47 15.00 26.65
N VAL A 144 -24.51 15.83 26.52
CA VAL A 144 -25.47 16.11 27.59
C VAL A 144 -26.72 15.27 27.38
N ARG A 145 -27.32 14.79 28.48
CA ARG A 145 -28.60 14.07 28.43
C ARG A 145 -29.71 15.01 27.95
N ASP A 146 -30.71 14.46 27.24
CA ASP A 146 -31.92 15.16 26.71
C ASP A 146 -31.83 15.85 25.33
N GLY A 147 -30.98 15.34 24.42
CA GLY A 147 -31.11 15.60 22.98
C GLY A 147 -30.42 16.87 22.47
N GLU A 148 -29.72 17.58 23.35
CA GLU A 148 -28.72 18.56 22.95
C GLU A 148 -27.43 17.80 22.56
N GLY A 149 -26.75 18.25 21.51
CA GLY A 149 -25.58 17.58 20.94
C GLY A 149 -24.37 17.54 21.88
N LEU A 150 -23.17 17.47 21.30
CA LEU A 150 -21.95 17.56 22.10
C LEU A 150 -21.77 19.00 22.60
N LEU A 151 -21.49 19.16 23.89
CA LEU A 151 -21.11 20.46 24.44
C LEU A 151 -19.61 20.48 24.74
N LEU A 152 -19.00 21.64 24.47
CA LEU A 152 -17.62 21.97 24.81
C LEU A 152 -17.62 23.13 25.79
N TRP A 153 -16.82 23.05 26.85
CA TRP A 153 -16.64 24.13 27.82
C TRP A 153 -15.19 24.31 28.25
N GLU A 154 -14.87 25.52 28.69
CA GLU A 154 -13.63 25.82 29.41
C GLU A 154 -13.90 25.64 30.90
N VAL A 155 -13.03 24.87 31.56
CA VAL A 155 -13.19 24.41 32.94
C VAL A 155 -12.66 25.46 33.91
N ASP A 156 -13.42 25.70 34.97
CA ASP A 156 -13.04 26.52 36.11
C ASP A 156 -12.41 25.62 37.19
N PRO A 157 -11.09 25.69 37.40
CA PRO A 157 -10.40 24.80 38.33
C PRO A 157 -10.90 24.96 39.79
N GLU A 158 -11.45 26.12 40.16
CA GLU A 158 -11.97 26.35 41.53
C GLU A 158 -13.33 25.69 41.77
N ARG A 159 -14.05 25.31 40.72
CA ARG A 159 -15.37 24.66 40.80
C ARG A 159 -15.34 23.16 40.59
N LYS A 160 -14.16 22.57 40.41
CA LYS A 160 -13.99 21.12 40.26
C LYS A 160 -14.35 20.39 41.56
N ASP A 161 -15.12 19.31 41.42
CA ASP A 161 -15.39 18.36 42.50
C ASP A 161 -14.21 17.38 42.63
N VAL A 162 -13.11 17.85 43.24
CA VAL A 162 -11.95 17.02 43.58
C VAL A 162 -12.07 16.56 45.04
N LEU A 163 -11.95 15.26 45.26
CA LEU A 163 -11.74 14.70 46.58
C LEU A 163 -10.35 14.04 46.65
N GLU A 164 -9.47 14.60 47.51
CA GLU A 164 -8.14 14.05 47.81
C GLU A 164 -8.08 13.34 49.19
N SER A 165 -9.07 13.53 50.07
CA SER A 165 -9.04 13.14 51.50
C SER A 165 -9.48 11.69 51.77
N PRO A 166 -9.27 11.12 52.98
CA PRO A 166 -8.11 10.27 53.22
C PRO A 166 -8.52 8.87 53.67
N ASP A 167 -7.98 7.86 53.00
CA ASP A 167 -7.50 6.69 53.72
C ASP A 167 -6.09 6.40 53.20
N ASP A 168 -5.18 6.10 54.13
CA ASP A 168 -3.84 5.67 53.80
C ASP A 168 -3.95 4.41 52.95
N ALA A 169 -3.11 4.28 51.92
CA ALA A 169 -2.99 3.04 51.18
C ALA A 169 -2.87 1.88 52.18
N ILE A 170 -3.78 0.92 52.11
CA ILE A 170 -3.94 -0.03 53.21
C ILE A 170 -2.72 -0.94 53.20
N VAL A 171 -1.95 -0.90 54.29
CA VAL A 171 -0.81 -1.79 54.50
C VAL A 171 -1.31 -3.08 55.15
N PRO A 172 -1.05 -4.26 54.54
CA PRO A 172 -1.43 -5.54 55.14
C PRO A 172 -0.79 -5.75 56.51
N ASP A 173 -1.55 -6.30 57.46
CA ASP A 173 -1.04 -6.54 58.82
C ASP A 173 0.15 -7.52 58.79
N ARG A 174 1.24 -7.15 59.46
CA ARG A 174 2.55 -7.82 59.35
C ARG A 174 2.64 -9.17 60.05
N ASP A 175 1.70 -9.48 60.96
CA ASP A 175 1.84 -10.59 61.90
C ASP A 175 1.13 -11.90 61.50
N ALA A 176 0.57 -11.99 60.29
CA ALA A 176 -0.18 -13.17 59.82
C ALA A 176 0.66 -14.14 58.97
N GLY A 177 1.73 -14.73 59.53
CA GLY A 177 2.37 -15.91 58.93
C GLY A 177 3.90 -15.96 59.01
N SER A 178 4.41 -17.08 59.53
CA SER A 178 5.78 -17.34 59.96
C SER A 178 6.85 -17.51 58.86
N ASP A 179 6.91 -16.59 57.88
CA ASP A 179 8.08 -16.45 56.98
C ASP A 179 8.87 -15.15 57.21
N PHE A 180 8.46 -14.33 58.19
CA PHE A 180 9.15 -13.11 58.59
C PHE A 180 10.15 -13.36 59.74
N ASP A 181 11.09 -14.27 59.52
CA ASP A 181 12.36 -14.29 60.26
C ASP A 181 13.48 -13.75 59.35
N ASP A 182 13.42 -12.44 59.04
CA ASP A 182 14.64 -11.64 59.01
C ASP A 182 14.37 -10.24 59.60
N ALA A 183 14.65 -10.19 60.90
CA ALA A 183 15.01 -9.06 61.72
C ALA A 183 14.73 -7.63 61.22
N SER A 184 13.98 -6.89 62.04
CA SER A 184 13.97 -5.44 62.18
C SER A 184 15.04 -4.63 61.40
N SER A 185 14.54 -3.62 60.69
CA SER A 185 15.25 -2.42 60.22
C SER A 185 16.05 -2.55 58.91
N SER A 186 15.38 -2.25 57.81
CA SER A 186 15.80 -1.26 56.80
C SER A 186 14.83 -1.39 55.63
N ARG A 187 14.29 -0.28 55.13
CA ARG A 187 13.74 -0.29 53.77
C ARG A 187 14.88 -0.74 52.83
N ILE A 188 14.55 -1.41 51.73
CA ILE A 188 15.58 -1.96 50.84
C ILE A 188 16.43 -0.78 50.30
N SER A 189 17.63 -0.60 50.84
CA SER A 189 18.57 0.42 50.37
C SER A 189 19.29 -0.12 49.14
N ILE A 190 19.13 0.55 47.99
CA ILE A 190 19.79 0.15 46.75
C ILE A 190 21.00 1.04 46.48
N ASP A 191 22.10 0.41 46.03
CA ASP A 191 23.31 1.08 45.54
C ASP A 191 22.98 1.95 44.31
N ALA A 192 23.61 3.12 44.20
CA ALA A 192 23.37 4.11 43.15
C ALA A 192 23.62 3.58 41.72
N SER A 193 24.32 2.44 41.59
CA SER A 193 24.53 1.72 40.33
C SER A 193 23.30 0.96 39.81
N ALA A 194 22.22 0.82 40.59
CA ALA A 194 20.99 0.11 40.19
C ALA A 194 19.94 1.02 39.50
N ARG A 195 20.25 2.30 39.29
CA ARG A 195 19.33 3.28 38.67
C ARG A 195 19.28 3.21 37.15
N ASP A 196 20.12 2.37 36.57
CA ASP A 196 20.20 2.09 35.13
C ASP A 196 19.37 0.84 34.79
N PHE A 197 18.13 0.77 35.30
CA PHE A 197 17.16 -0.20 34.81
C PHE A 197 16.84 0.18 33.37
N GLN A 198 17.36 -0.59 32.40
CA GLN A 198 16.74 -0.59 31.07
C GLN A 198 15.28 -1.00 31.26
N SER A 199 14.35 -0.15 30.86
CA SER A 199 12.93 -0.47 30.87
C SER A 199 12.71 -1.70 29.99
N SER A 200 12.43 -2.87 30.61
CA SER A 200 11.73 -3.93 29.89
C SER A 200 10.32 -3.43 29.57
N ASN A 201 9.81 -3.71 28.39
CA ASN A 201 8.42 -3.39 28.10
C ASN A 201 7.54 -4.46 28.75
N GLU A 202 6.68 -4.04 29.67
CA GLU A 202 5.72 -4.91 30.35
C GLU A 202 4.30 -4.51 29.95
N THR A 203 3.40 -5.47 29.87
CA THR A 203 1.96 -5.20 29.78
C THR A 203 1.35 -5.52 31.13
N ILE A 204 0.57 -4.59 31.70
CA ILE A 204 -0.22 -4.83 32.90
C ILE A 204 -1.67 -4.93 32.47
N ASP A 205 -2.25 -6.11 32.67
CA ASP A 205 -3.64 -6.40 32.32
C ASP A 205 -4.57 -5.88 33.42
N VAL A 206 -5.49 -4.99 33.05
CA VAL A 206 -6.40 -4.29 33.98
C VAL A 206 -7.83 -4.73 33.72
N MET A 207 -8.54 -5.13 34.78
CA MET A 207 -9.99 -5.32 34.76
C MET A 207 -10.67 -4.18 35.53
N ILE A 208 -11.64 -3.52 34.91
CA ILE A 208 -12.37 -2.40 35.51
C ILE A 208 -13.83 -2.76 35.71
N LEU A 209 -14.24 -2.88 36.96
CA LEU A 209 -15.59 -3.15 37.40
C LEU A 209 -16.25 -1.84 37.85
N TYR A 210 -17.58 -1.78 37.80
CA TYR A 210 -18.32 -0.62 38.25
C TYR A 210 -19.65 -1.01 38.87
N THR A 211 -20.11 -0.23 39.84
CA THR A 211 -21.41 -0.44 40.48
C THR A 211 -22.54 0.12 39.61
N PRO A 212 -23.81 -0.29 39.84
CA PRO A 212 -24.95 0.31 39.16
C PRO A 212 -25.06 1.82 39.45
N ALA A 213 -24.67 2.27 40.64
CA ALA A 213 -24.66 3.69 41.00
C ALA A 213 -23.60 4.46 40.20
N ALA A 214 -22.42 3.88 40.01
CA ALA A 214 -21.37 4.47 39.17
C ALA A 214 -21.79 4.57 37.71
N ARG A 215 -22.41 3.53 37.14
CA ARG A 215 -22.96 3.60 35.77
C ARG A 215 -24.02 4.69 35.64
N VAL A 216 -25.00 4.73 36.56
CA VAL A 216 -26.07 5.75 36.54
C VAL A 216 -25.50 7.16 36.65
N TRP A 217 -24.46 7.35 37.46
CA TRP A 217 -23.77 8.63 37.56
C TRP A 217 -23.07 8.99 36.24
N ALA A 218 -22.33 8.05 35.65
CA ALA A 218 -21.60 8.26 34.40
C ALA A 218 -22.55 8.59 33.25
N ASP A 219 -23.66 7.86 33.10
CA ASP A 219 -24.71 8.10 32.09
C ASP A 219 -25.37 9.48 32.23
N ALA A 220 -25.33 10.08 33.42
CA ALA A 220 -25.97 11.36 33.72
C ALA A 220 -25.01 12.56 33.62
N ASN A 221 -23.73 12.37 33.90
CA ASN A 221 -22.75 13.46 34.04
C ASN A 221 -21.67 13.44 32.96
N VAL A 222 -21.45 12.30 32.32
CA VAL A 222 -20.55 12.15 31.18
C VAL A 222 -21.23 11.35 30.06
N SER A 223 -20.51 11.05 29.00
CA SER A 223 -21.10 10.37 27.83
C SER A 223 -21.50 8.91 28.06
N GLY A 224 -21.10 8.32 29.19
CA GLY A 224 -21.36 6.92 29.56
C GLY A 224 -20.20 6.33 30.36
N ILE A 225 -20.44 5.20 31.03
CA ILE A 225 -19.43 4.53 31.87
C ILE A 225 -18.21 4.06 31.06
N GLU A 226 -18.43 3.57 29.83
CA GLU A 226 -17.36 3.10 28.95
C GLU A 226 -16.41 4.23 28.53
N TYR A 227 -16.91 5.45 28.39
CA TYR A 227 -16.09 6.61 28.06
C TYR A 227 -15.25 7.04 29.27
N ALA A 228 -15.81 6.99 30.48
CA ALA A 228 -15.06 7.26 31.71
C ALA A 228 -13.92 6.24 31.91
N VAL A 229 -14.21 4.95 31.67
CA VAL A 229 -13.21 3.86 31.68
C VAL A 229 -12.10 4.12 30.66
N SER A 230 -12.46 4.45 29.41
CA SER A 230 -11.48 4.77 28.35
C SER A 230 -10.58 5.96 28.73
N GLN A 231 -11.15 7.04 29.26
CA GLN A 231 -10.38 8.22 29.71
C GLN A 231 -9.47 7.90 30.90
N ALA A 232 -9.93 7.10 31.88
CA ALA A 232 -9.10 6.69 33.00
C ALA A 232 -7.89 5.85 32.54
N MET A 233 -8.11 4.88 31.65
CA MET A 233 -7.04 4.08 31.04
C MET A 233 -6.07 4.95 30.23
N ALA A 234 -6.58 5.94 29.49
CA ALA A 234 -5.76 6.89 28.73
C ALA A 234 -4.81 7.69 29.62
N ARG A 235 -5.29 8.14 30.79
CA ARG A 235 -4.49 8.87 31.78
C ARG A 235 -3.44 8.00 32.46
N ALA A 236 -3.80 6.75 32.75
CA ALA A 236 -2.83 5.77 33.23
C ALA A 236 -1.71 5.54 32.21
N GLN A 237 -2.06 5.40 30.92
CA GLN A 237 -1.06 5.25 29.86
C GLN A 237 -0.24 6.53 29.66
N LEU A 238 -0.85 7.71 29.69
CA LEU A 238 -0.11 8.99 29.63
C LEU A 238 0.93 9.07 30.75
N ALA A 239 0.54 8.75 31.99
CA ALA A 239 1.44 8.79 33.12
C ALA A 239 2.60 7.79 33.00
N ALA A 240 2.34 6.60 32.45
CA ALA A 240 3.39 5.62 32.18
C ALA A 240 4.36 6.07 31.08
N ASP A 241 3.85 6.70 30.03
CA ASP A 241 4.64 7.22 28.92
C ASP A 241 5.49 8.42 29.36
N ASP A 242 4.90 9.41 30.01
CA ASP A 242 5.59 10.62 30.51
C ASP A 242 6.64 10.27 31.58
N SER A 243 6.40 9.20 32.33
CA SER A 243 7.34 8.72 33.36
C SER A 243 8.36 7.72 32.83
N ASP A 244 8.38 7.41 31.52
CA ASP A 244 9.27 6.43 30.88
C ASP A 244 9.31 5.09 31.65
N LEU A 245 8.12 4.55 31.93
CA LEU A 245 7.99 3.29 32.68
C LEU A 245 8.15 2.05 31.79
N GLY A 246 7.95 2.18 30.47
CA GLY A 246 7.85 1.03 29.57
C GLY A 246 6.72 0.08 29.98
N ILE A 247 5.57 0.63 30.38
CA ILE A 247 4.37 -0.12 30.74
C ILE A 247 3.29 0.16 29.72
N THR A 248 2.65 -0.88 29.21
CA THR A 248 1.38 -0.79 28.48
C THR A 248 0.25 -1.26 29.39
N PHE A 249 -0.68 -0.37 29.73
CA PHE A 249 -1.89 -0.76 30.43
C PHE A 249 -2.92 -1.26 29.43
N ASN A 250 -3.36 -2.51 29.60
CA ASN A 250 -4.31 -3.14 28.69
C ASN A 250 -5.61 -3.45 29.43
N LEU A 251 -6.73 -2.86 29.00
CA LEU A 251 -8.05 -3.24 29.51
C LEU A 251 -8.38 -4.64 29.00
N VAL A 252 -8.44 -5.63 29.88
CA VAL A 252 -8.81 -7.02 29.50
C VAL A 252 -10.30 -7.29 29.64
N TYR A 253 -10.96 -6.63 30.59
CA TYR A 253 -12.38 -6.80 30.84
C TYR A 253 -12.98 -5.58 31.56
N SER A 254 -14.24 -5.29 31.28
CA SER A 254 -15.00 -4.29 32.02
C SER A 254 -16.47 -4.68 32.12
N ALA A 255 -17.06 -4.56 33.32
CA ALA A 255 -18.42 -5.00 33.59
C ALA A 255 -19.06 -4.32 34.79
N GLU A 256 -20.39 -4.23 34.77
CA GLU A 256 -21.18 -3.90 35.96
C GLU A 256 -21.18 -5.10 36.92
N VAL A 257 -20.90 -4.86 38.19
CA VAL A 257 -21.04 -5.84 39.26
C VAL A 257 -22.32 -5.56 40.05
N ASP A 258 -23.08 -6.60 40.42
CA ASP A 258 -24.31 -6.45 41.22
C ASP A 258 -23.96 -6.16 42.69
N TYR A 259 -23.50 -4.94 42.92
CA TYR A 259 -23.03 -4.47 44.21
C TYR A 259 -23.66 -3.12 44.56
N THR A 260 -24.10 -2.99 45.81
CA THR A 260 -24.52 -1.71 46.38
C THR A 260 -23.43 -1.24 47.33
N GLU A 261 -22.85 -0.09 46.99
CA GLU A 261 -21.83 0.62 47.78
C GLU A 261 -22.21 0.69 49.26
N SER A 262 -21.26 0.40 50.14
CA SER A 262 -21.53 0.43 51.58
C SER A 262 -21.57 1.85 52.14
N GLY A 263 -20.96 2.80 51.42
CA GLY A 263 -20.70 4.16 51.88
C GLY A 263 -19.42 4.29 52.70
N ASP A 264 -18.62 3.23 52.78
CA ASP A 264 -17.29 3.17 53.40
C ASP A 264 -16.35 2.45 52.42
N SER A 265 -15.50 3.21 51.75
CA SER A 265 -14.58 2.72 50.73
C SER A 265 -13.60 1.68 51.29
N GLY A 266 -13.24 1.75 52.56
CA GLY A 266 -12.44 0.72 53.22
C GLY A 266 -13.17 -0.62 53.32
N VAL A 267 -14.48 -0.62 53.59
CA VAL A 267 -15.32 -1.82 53.55
C VAL A 267 -15.43 -2.36 52.12
N ASP A 268 -15.67 -1.48 51.15
CA ASP A 268 -15.87 -1.87 49.75
C ASP A 268 -14.59 -2.47 49.13
N LEU A 269 -13.42 -1.91 49.44
CA LEU A 269 -12.12 -2.48 49.06
C LEU A 269 -11.91 -3.88 49.63
N ARG A 270 -12.25 -4.12 50.91
CA ARG A 270 -12.13 -5.46 51.52
C ARG A 270 -13.06 -6.47 50.85
N ARG A 271 -14.28 -6.06 50.51
CA ARG A 271 -15.29 -6.90 49.86
C ARG A 271 -14.94 -7.33 48.44
N ILE A 272 -14.27 -6.49 47.65
CA ILE A 272 -13.78 -6.90 46.32
C ILE A 272 -12.47 -7.69 46.38
N THR A 273 -11.73 -7.58 47.48
CA THR A 273 -10.41 -8.24 47.63
C THR A 273 -10.52 -9.65 48.22
N PHE A 274 -11.33 -9.81 49.27
CA PHE A 274 -11.37 -11.04 50.05
C PHE A 274 -12.53 -11.95 49.65
N HIS A 275 -12.20 -13.21 49.41
CA HIS A 275 -13.12 -14.23 48.93
C HIS A 275 -12.96 -15.54 49.72
N SER A 276 -13.79 -16.53 49.39
CA SER A 276 -13.85 -17.80 50.14
C SER A 276 -12.52 -18.55 50.28
N ASP A 277 -11.61 -18.41 49.32
CA ASP A 277 -10.29 -19.07 49.35
C ASP A 277 -9.17 -18.16 49.90
N TYR A 278 -9.43 -16.87 50.08
CA TYR A 278 -8.45 -15.91 50.60
C TYR A 278 -9.11 -14.81 51.44
N ASP A 279 -9.11 -15.02 52.76
CA ASP A 279 -9.41 -14.00 53.79
C ASP A 279 -8.57 -14.29 55.05
N PRO A 280 -7.25 -14.01 55.00
CA PRO A 280 -6.35 -14.40 56.09
C PRO A 280 -6.57 -13.59 57.38
N TRP A 281 -7.26 -12.45 57.31
CA TRP A 281 -7.56 -11.59 58.45
C TRP A 281 -8.98 -11.78 59.01
N GLY A 282 -9.82 -12.56 58.33
CA GLY A 282 -11.21 -12.79 58.74
C GLY A 282 -12.04 -11.50 58.69
N TYR A 283 -11.74 -10.62 57.74
CA TYR A 283 -12.44 -9.35 57.61
C TYR A 283 -13.84 -9.54 57.04
N GLU A 284 -14.06 -10.56 56.21
CA GLU A 284 -15.35 -10.83 55.58
C GLU A 284 -16.11 -11.95 56.30
N GLY A 285 -17.31 -11.60 56.77
CA GLY A 285 -18.28 -12.55 57.29
C GLY A 285 -19.23 -13.06 56.19
N GLU A 286 -20.31 -13.72 56.61
CA GLU A 286 -21.43 -14.02 55.70
C GLU A 286 -22.48 -12.90 55.78
N PRO A 287 -23.04 -12.42 54.65
CA PRO A 287 -22.82 -12.89 53.27
C PRO A 287 -21.52 -12.35 52.64
N ARG A 288 -20.92 -13.13 51.74
CA ARG A 288 -19.83 -12.66 50.86
C ARG A 288 -20.36 -11.77 49.73
N TYR A 289 -19.47 -10.94 49.19
CA TYR A 289 -19.77 -9.97 48.15
C TYR A 289 -18.82 -10.18 46.97
N MET A 290 -19.33 -10.02 45.74
CA MET A 290 -18.53 -9.96 44.51
C MET A 290 -17.58 -11.15 44.28
N ASP A 291 -17.83 -12.34 44.85
CA ASP A 291 -16.98 -13.53 44.68
C ASP A 291 -16.77 -13.89 43.18
N GLU A 292 -17.75 -13.58 42.33
CA GLU A 292 -17.68 -13.77 40.87
C GLU A 292 -16.53 -12.97 40.20
N VAL A 293 -16.10 -11.86 40.81
CA VAL A 293 -15.01 -11.02 40.31
C VAL A 293 -13.70 -11.78 40.23
N HIS A 294 -13.43 -12.67 41.19
CA HIS A 294 -12.22 -13.47 41.19
C HIS A 294 -12.21 -14.49 40.04
N ALA A 295 -13.36 -15.07 39.73
CA ALA A 295 -13.50 -15.95 38.58
C ALA A 295 -13.29 -15.18 37.25
N TRP A 296 -13.78 -13.94 37.15
CA TRP A 296 -13.49 -13.09 35.98
C TRP A 296 -12.03 -12.68 35.90
N ARG A 297 -11.42 -12.30 37.03
CA ARG A 297 -10.00 -11.95 37.11
C ARG A 297 -9.12 -13.06 36.56
N ASP A 298 -9.38 -14.30 36.99
CA ASP A 298 -8.66 -15.47 36.50
C ASP A 298 -9.00 -15.79 35.03
N ALA A 299 -10.25 -15.64 34.61
CA ALA A 299 -10.68 -15.92 33.24
C ALA A 299 -10.11 -14.94 32.20
N TYR A 300 -10.00 -13.66 32.55
CA TYR A 300 -9.52 -12.58 31.68
C TYR A 300 -8.04 -12.23 31.92
N GLY A 301 -7.37 -12.89 32.85
CA GLY A 301 -5.95 -12.73 33.11
C GLY A 301 -5.59 -11.35 33.68
N ALA A 302 -6.44 -10.77 34.53
CA ALA A 302 -6.22 -9.42 35.02
C ALA A 302 -5.22 -9.38 36.19
N ASP A 303 -4.12 -8.66 35.98
CA ASP A 303 -3.11 -8.37 36.99
C ASP A 303 -3.67 -7.43 38.06
N LEU A 304 -4.30 -6.33 37.65
CA LEU A 304 -4.92 -5.37 38.57
C LEU A 304 -6.43 -5.31 38.36
N VAL A 305 -7.17 -5.15 39.46
CA VAL A 305 -8.63 -5.01 39.44
C VAL A 305 -9.02 -3.67 40.06
N VAL A 306 -9.86 -2.94 39.35
CA VAL A 306 -10.37 -1.63 39.76
C VAL A 306 -11.88 -1.72 39.99
N LEU A 307 -12.38 -1.15 41.08
CA LEU A 307 -13.81 -0.91 41.28
C LEU A 307 -14.11 0.58 41.16
N LEU A 308 -14.98 0.96 40.23
CA LEU A 308 -15.50 2.31 40.12
C LEU A 308 -16.79 2.45 40.91
N GLU A 309 -16.79 3.38 41.86
CA GLU A 309 -17.90 3.62 42.79
C GLU A 309 -18.28 5.10 42.84
N LYS A 310 -19.54 5.37 43.16
CA LYS A 310 -20.10 6.70 43.40
C LYS A 310 -20.03 7.07 44.88
N VAL A 311 -18.82 7.26 45.38
CA VAL A 311 -18.53 7.52 46.80
C VAL A 311 -18.23 9.00 47.10
N GLU A 312 -18.28 9.38 48.38
CA GLU A 312 -18.05 10.77 48.83
C GLU A 312 -17.01 10.85 49.97
N ASP A 313 -16.41 9.73 50.38
CA ASP A 313 -15.46 9.62 51.49
C ASP A 313 -14.00 9.71 51.03
N VAL A 314 -13.65 9.12 49.87
CA VAL A 314 -12.31 9.17 49.28
C VAL A 314 -12.34 9.40 47.76
N GLY A 315 -11.22 9.90 47.22
CA GLY A 315 -11.00 9.93 45.78
C GLY A 315 -10.69 8.53 45.22
N GLY A 316 -9.89 7.76 45.94
CA GLY A 316 -9.51 6.39 45.63
C GLY A 316 -8.96 5.72 46.89
N LEU A 317 -8.89 4.39 46.88
CA LEU A 317 -8.27 3.62 47.95
C LEU A 317 -7.74 2.30 47.41
N GLY A 318 -6.44 2.07 47.57
CA GLY A 318 -5.77 0.85 47.16
C GLY A 318 -4.94 0.19 48.27
N TRP A 319 -4.65 -1.08 48.07
CA TRP A 319 -3.65 -1.78 48.89
C TRP A 319 -2.24 -1.32 48.53
N LEU A 320 -1.42 -1.05 49.55
CA LEU A 320 -0.01 -0.76 49.36
C LEU A 320 0.80 -2.05 49.21
N LEU A 321 1.48 -2.21 48.07
CA LEU A 321 2.42 -3.30 47.90
C LEU A 321 3.63 -3.14 48.82
N SER A 322 3.79 -4.10 49.73
CA SER A 322 4.86 -4.14 50.72
C SER A 322 5.93 -5.21 50.43
N LYS A 323 5.86 -5.85 49.25
CA LYS A 323 6.72 -6.96 48.83
C LYS A 323 7.28 -6.70 47.42
N ALA A 324 8.60 -6.70 47.26
CA ALA A 324 9.24 -6.45 45.96
C ALA A 324 8.90 -7.50 44.90
N GLN A 325 8.65 -8.74 45.33
CA GLN A 325 8.22 -9.86 44.50
C GLN A 325 6.73 -9.82 44.11
N GLY A 326 5.99 -8.78 44.50
CA GLY A 326 4.55 -8.69 44.29
C GLY A 326 3.70 -9.40 45.36
N TRP A 327 2.40 -9.17 45.29
CA TRP A 327 1.36 -9.78 46.12
C TRP A 327 0.03 -9.85 45.34
N PRO A 328 -0.18 -10.87 44.49
CA PRO A 328 -1.32 -10.93 43.57
C PRO A 328 -2.68 -10.78 44.22
N GLU A 329 -2.87 -11.35 45.42
CA GLU A 329 -4.12 -11.34 46.16
C GLU A 329 -4.55 -9.95 46.63
N LEU A 330 -3.65 -8.95 46.57
CA LEU A 330 -3.92 -7.57 46.96
C LEU A 330 -3.83 -6.57 45.79
N GLY A 331 -3.79 -7.06 44.55
CA GLY A 331 -3.82 -6.23 43.33
C GLY A 331 -5.19 -5.60 43.05
N PHE A 332 -5.76 -4.92 44.04
CA PHE A 332 -7.09 -4.30 44.00
C PHE A 332 -7.04 -2.86 44.50
N HIS A 333 -7.88 -2.02 43.90
CA HIS A 333 -8.21 -0.70 44.42
C HIS A 333 -9.60 -0.26 43.95
N LEU A 334 -10.10 0.81 44.55
CA LEU A 334 -11.28 1.52 44.09
C LEU A 334 -10.94 2.93 43.63
N SER A 335 -11.80 3.50 42.78
CA SER A 335 -11.68 4.88 42.33
C SER A 335 -13.06 5.52 42.17
N ARG A 336 -13.17 6.77 42.63
CA ARG A 336 -14.39 7.57 42.58
C ARG A 336 -14.75 7.93 41.14
N ILE A 337 -15.90 7.43 40.65
CA ILE A 337 -16.35 7.68 39.27
C ILE A 337 -16.50 9.17 38.95
N GLN A 338 -16.82 9.99 39.97
CA GLN A 338 -17.03 11.43 39.83
C GLN A 338 -15.81 12.17 39.28
N GLN A 339 -14.59 11.63 39.48
CA GLN A 339 -13.35 12.30 39.10
C GLN A 339 -12.39 11.45 38.25
N VAL A 340 -12.58 10.13 38.17
CA VAL A 340 -11.60 9.21 37.56
C VAL A 340 -11.27 9.52 36.10
N HIS A 341 -12.19 10.15 35.35
CA HIS A 341 -12.03 10.40 33.92
C HIS A 341 -11.20 11.68 33.60
N TRP A 342 -11.09 12.62 34.53
CA TRP A 342 -10.34 13.87 34.33
C TRP A 342 -9.17 14.05 35.32
N THR A 343 -8.97 13.11 36.25
CA THR A 343 -7.86 13.12 37.23
C THR A 343 -6.92 11.94 37.04
N TYR A 344 -5.77 11.98 37.73
CA TYR A 344 -4.84 10.86 37.83
C TYR A 344 -5.18 9.88 38.97
N THR A 345 -6.41 9.89 39.50
CA THR A 345 -6.79 9.07 40.67
C THR A 345 -6.59 7.57 40.43
N MET A 346 -7.04 7.01 39.31
CA MET A 346 -6.88 5.56 39.09
C MET A 346 -5.41 5.14 39.04
N ILE A 347 -4.57 5.91 38.33
CA ILE A 347 -3.13 5.60 38.22
C ILE A 347 -2.37 5.88 39.52
N HIS A 348 -2.88 6.77 40.37
CA HIS A 348 -2.39 6.95 41.73
C HIS A 348 -2.58 5.67 42.55
N GLU A 349 -3.79 5.11 42.55
CA GLU A 349 -4.08 3.87 43.29
C GLU A 349 -3.36 2.64 42.70
N MET A 350 -3.25 2.56 41.37
CA MET A 350 -2.37 1.57 40.72
C MET A 350 -0.92 1.73 41.20
N GLY A 351 -0.46 2.97 41.40
CA GLY A 351 0.84 3.27 42.00
C GLY A 351 1.00 2.61 43.37
N HIS A 352 -0.01 2.69 44.25
CA HIS A 352 -0.01 1.98 45.53
C HIS A 352 0.04 0.46 45.39
N ASN A 353 -0.77 -0.11 44.48
CA ASN A 353 -0.73 -1.55 44.15
C ASN A 353 0.64 -2.01 43.61
N MET A 354 1.47 -1.06 43.14
CA MET A 354 2.82 -1.28 42.63
C MET A 354 3.92 -0.80 43.60
N GLY A 355 3.56 -0.33 44.80
CA GLY A 355 4.49 -0.02 45.89
C GLY A 355 4.92 1.45 46.01
N ALA A 356 4.44 2.31 45.11
CA ALA A 356 4.60 3.75 45.20
C ALA A 356 3.80 4.32 46.38
N HIS A 357 4.25 5.44 46.94
CA HIS A 357 3.56 6.07 48.07
C HIS A 357 3.54 7.59 47.97
N HIS A 358 2.74 8.19 48.84
CA HIS A 358 2.65 9.62 49.04
C HIS A 358 3.99 10.30 49.34
N HIS A 359 4.02 11.62 49.18
CA HIS A 359 5.12 12.47 49.61
C HIS A 359 5.45 12.26 51.10
N LYS A 360 6.75 12.33 51.48
CA LYS A 360 7.20 12.09 52.87
C LYS A 360 6.73 13.15 53.87
N GLU A 361 6.62 14.39 53.42
CA GLU A 361 6.20 15.54 54.24
C GLU A 361 4.68 15.73 54.33
N GLN A 362 3.89 14.84 53.73
CA GLN A 362 2.43 14.95 53.76
C GLN A 362 1.90 14.69 55.19
N LEU A 363 0.89 15.45 55.61
CA LEU A 363 0.32 15.37 56.95
C LEU A 363 -0.64 14.19 57.14
N ALA A 364 -1.13 13.60 56.04
CA ALA A 364 -1.99 12.43 56.00
C ALA A 364 -1.35 11.37 55.09
N GLY A 365 -1.24 10.14 55.57
CA GLY A 365 -0.62 9.01 54.87
C GLY A 365 0.76 9.30 54.29
N PRO A 366 1.73 9.89 55.01
CA PRO A 366 3.04 10.15 54.45
C PRO A 366 3.73 8.86 54.03
N GLY A 367 4.42 8.92 52.90
CA GLY A 367 5.35 7.86 52.53
C GLY A 367 6.62 7.85 53.40
N PRO A 368 7.65 7.11 52.97
CA PRO A 368 7.70 6.30 51.76
C PRO A 368 7.06 4.91 51.92
N GLY A 369 6.78 4.28 50.79
CA GLY A 369 6.25 2.92 50.66
C GLY A 369 7.34 1.84 50.69
N LEU A 370 7.43 1.06 49.61
CA LEU A 370 8.25 -0.16 49.54
C LEU A 370 9.76 0.07 49.76
N TYR A 371 10.30 1.14 49.19
CA TYR A 371 11.71 1.55 49.30
C TYR A 371 11.82 2.91 50.00
N ASP A 372 13.03 3.26 50.49
CA ASP A 372 13.29 4.57 51.11
C ASP A 372 12.91 5.76 50.22
N TYR A 373 13.02 5.60 48.91
CA TYR A 373 12.70 6.62 47.93
C TYR A 373 11.27 6.50 47.36
N SER A 374 10.46 5.52 47.78
CA SER A 374 9.09 5.31 47.27
C SER A 374 8.12 6.38 47.80
N ALA A 375 8.30 7.62 47.37
CA ALA A 375 7.51 8.76 47.80
C ALA A 375 7.27 9.74 46.66
N GLY A 376 6.13 10.43 46.71
CA GLY A 376 5.81 11.57 45.85
C GLY A 376 6.79 12.74 46.04
N TRP A 377 6.71 13.72 45.15
CA TRP A 377 7.59 14.89 45.14
C TRP A 377 6.81 16.17 44.80
N ARG A 378 7.24 17.30 45.37
CA ARG A 378 6.74 18.65 45.07
C ARG A 378 7.89 19.60 44.77
N TRP A 379 7.72 20.51 43.81
CA TRP A 379 8.76 21.44 43.39
C TRP A 379 8.19 22.76 42.87
N ILE A 380 9.09 23.74 42.71
CA ILE A 380 8.81 25.01 42.03
C ILE A 380 9.50 24.96 40.67
N GLY A 381 8.75 25.12 39.59
CA GLY A 381 9.25 25.13 38.22
C GLY A 381 10.07 26.39 37.89
N GLY A 382 10.73 26.38 36.73
CA GLY A 382 11.48 27.52 36.21
C GLY A 382 10.61 28.76 35.93
N ASP A 383 9.33 28.54 35.66
CA ASP A 383 8.25 29.52 35.54
C ASP A 383 7.72 30.05 36.89
N LEU A 384 8.24 29.53 38.02
CA LEU A 384 7.76 29.75 39.38
C LEU A 384 6.41 29.10 39.71
N GLY A 385 5.89 28.27 38.81
CA GLY A 385 4.74 27.41 39.05
C GLY A 385 5.03 26.38 40.14
N LYS A 386 4.00 25.92 40.84
CA LYS A 386 4.12 24.96 41.94
C LYS A 386 3.54 23.64 41.47
N TYR A 387 4.40 22.64 41.35
CA TYR A 387 4.04 21.36 40.74
C TYR A 387 4.26 20.20 41.69
N CYS A 388 3.50 19.13 41.52
CA CYS A 388 3.69 17.90 42.26
C CYS A 388 3.48 16.66 41.40
N SER A 389 4.12 15.56 41.79
CA SER A 389 3.99 14.27 41.11
C SER A 389 2.67 13.58 41.45
N ILE A 390 2.29 12.56 40.66
CA ILE A 390 1.01 11.85 40.77
C ILE A 390 0.73 11.37 42.20
N MET A 391 1.73 10.85 42.89
CA MET A 391 1.62 10.34 44.26
C MET A 391 1.75 11.45 45.32
N THR A 392 1.31 12.68 45.04
CA THR A 392 1.36 13.79 45.98
C THR A 392 0.00 14.47 45.99
N TYR A 393 -0.55 14.78 47.17
CA TYR A 393 -1.75 15.60 47.26
C TYR A 393 -1.46 17.04 46.83
N GLU A 394 -2.37 17.62 46.09
CA GLU A 394 -2.26 18.96 45.53
C GLU A 394 -2.52 20.02 46.59
N SER A 395 -3.53 19.80 47.44
CA SER A 395 -3.97 20.79 48.40
C SER A 395 -2.95 21.05 49.50
N GLY A 396 -2.64 22.33 49.69
CA GLY A 396 -1.74 22.79 50.74
C GLY A 396 -2.20 22.43 52.15
N GLN A 397 -3.47 22.08 52.36
CA GLN A 397 -3.98 21.63 53.65
C GLN A 397 -3.28 20.37 54.18
N TYR A 398 -2.69 19.57 53.28
CA TYR A 398 -1.94 18.36 53.63
C TYR A 398 -0.45 18.62 53.84
N PHE A 399 0.00 19.87 53.84
CA PHE A 399 1.39 20.23 54.07
C PHE A 399 1.50 21.33 55.12
N SER A 400 2.55 21.27 55.92
CA SER A 400 2.75 22.24 57.01
C SER A 400 2.94 23.68 56.53
N ASP A 401 3.32 23.89 55.27
CA ASP A 401 3.48 25.21 54.67
C ASP A 401 2.20 25.77 54.04
N GLY A 402 1.12 24.98 53.96
CA GLY A 402 -0.15 25.44 53.41
C GLY A 402 -0.13 25.67 51.89
N VAL A 403 0.89 25.17 51.16
CA VAL A 403 1.09 25.50 49.75
C VAL A 403 0.44 24.48 48.82
N THR A 404 -0.57 24.93 48.07
CA THR A 404 -1.18 24.14 46.98
C THR A 404 -0.25 24.07 45.76
N HIS A 405 -0.17 22.88 45.17
CA HIS A 405 0.57 22.58 43.94
C HIS A 405 -0.39 22.00 42.89
N SER A 406 -0.04 22.09 41.62
CA SER A 406 -0.75 21.43 40.52
C SER A 406 -0.11 20.08 40.22
N ARG A 407 -0.91 19.02 40.12
CA ARG A 407 -0.41 17.69 39.75
C ARG A 407 -0.07 17.64 38.27
N VAL A 408 1.05 17.00 37.95
CA VAL A 408 1.46 16.70 36.57
C VAL A 408 1.43 15.18 36.33
N SER A 409 1.48 14.75 35.07
CA SER A 409 1.47 13.35 34.62
C SER A 409 2.73 12.54 34.97
N LEU A 410 3.55 13.00 35.92
CA LEU A 410 4.82 12.35 36.27
C LEU A 410 4.71 11.62 37.61
N PHE A 411 5.22 10.39 37.64
CA PHE A 411 5.73 9.80 38.88
C PHE A 411 7.04 10.48 39.26
N SER A 412 7.28 10.64 40.57
CA SER A 412 8.48 11.32 41.06
C SER A 412 9.74 10.62 40.56
N SER A 413 10.70 11.40 40.05
CA SER A 413 11.97 10.90 39.53
C SER A 413 13.02 12.00 39.47
N PRO A 414 14.24 11.79 39.98
CA PRO A 414 15.35 12.73 39.82
C PRO A 414 15.91 12.75 38.37
N LEU A 415 15.47 11.83 37.51
CA LEU A 415 15.90 11.72 36.11
C LEU A 415 14.96 12.42 35.12
N LEU A 416 13.76 12.80 35.58
CA LEU A 416 12.78 13.51 34.78
C LEU A 416 12.71 14.96 35.26
N SER A 417 12.41 15.87 34.34
CA SER A 417 12.26 17.29 34.63
C SER A 417 10.95 17.83 34.09
N TYR A 418 10.38 18.78 34.83
CA TYR A 418 9.21 19.55 34.41
C TYR A 418 9.52 21.03 34.71
N GLU A 419 9.26 21.90 33.74
CA GLU A 419 9.64 23.32 33.82
C GLU A 419 11.14 23.52 34.14
N GLY A 420 11.99 22.67 33.56
CA GLY A 420 13.44 22.71 33.75
C GLY A 420 13.95 22.33 35.14
N VAL A 421 13.08 21.86 36.04
CA VAL A 421 13.41 21.43 37.41
C VAL A 421 13.13 19.94 37.55
N THR A 422 13.99 19.22 38.28
CA THR A 422 13.84 17.78 38.50
C THR A 422 12.54 17.47 39.26
N ALA A 423 11.73 16.56 38.70
CA ALA A 423 10.44 16.16 39.24
C ALA A 423 10.58 15.07 40.33
N GLY A 424 11.70 15.03 41.06
CA GLY A 424 11.96 14.04 42.09
C GLY A 424 13.29 14.27 42.80
N ASP A 425 13.55 13.40 43.78
CA ASP A 425 14.78 13.37 44.55
C ASP A 425 15.32 11.94 44.69
N THR A 426 16.64 11.85 44.68
CA THR A 426 17.37 10.58 44.73
C THR A 426 17.12 9.74 45.98
N GLN A 427 16.74 10.33 47.11
CA GLN A 427 16.53 9.65 48.39
C GLN A 427 15.10 9.80 48.87
N ASP A 428 14.47 10.94 48.53
CA ASP A 428 13.22 11.35 49.13
C ASP A 428 12.02 11.33 48.19
N GLY A 429 12.21 11.09 46.88
CA GLY A 429 11.08 10.92 45.97
C GLY A 429 11.46 10.39 44.59
N ASP A 430 11.42 9.07 44.44
CA ASP A 430 11.65 8.33 43.18
C ASP A 430 10.64 7.18 43.04
N ASN A 431 9.35 7.50 42.96
CA ASN A 431 8.33 6.49 42.71
C ASN A 431 8.50 5.84 41.33
N ARG A 432 9.09 6.53 40.34
CA ARG A 432 9.43 5.93 39.05
C ARG A 432 10.31 4.68 39.23
N LEU A 433 11.39 4.78 40.01
CA LEU A 433 12.26 3.64 40.28
C LEU A 433 11.54 2.51 41.03
N THR A 434 10.58 2.85 41.88
CA THR A 434 9.72 1.87 42.56
C THR A 434 8.90 1.07 41.55
N LEU A 435 8.22 1.75 40.63
CA LEU A 435 7.40 1.11 39.60
C LEU A 435 8.25 0.28 38.63
N LEU A 436 9.43 0.75 38.24
CA LEU A 436 10.36 -0.01 37.40
C LEU A 436 10.83 -1.30 38.08
N ALA A 437 11.01 -1.28 39.40
CA ALA A 437 11.43 -2.45 40.17
C ALA A 437 10.30 -3.48 40.34
N THR A 438 9.03 -3.05 40.39
CA THR A 438 7.89 -3.92 40.69
C THR A 438 7.07 -4.32 39.46
N LYS A 439 7.13 -3.58 38.35
CA LYS A 439 6.29 -3.84 37.17
C LYS A 439 6.35 -5.27 36.64
N GLY A 440 7.53 -5.90 36.63
CA GLY A 440 7.69 -7.27 36.14
C GLY A 440 7.10 -8.34 37.07
N ALA A 441 6.96 -8.03 38.36
CA ALA A 441 6.24 -8.90 39.29
C ALA A 441 4.73 -8.71 39.14
N VAL A 442 4.28 -7.46 38.95
CA VAL A 442 2.86 -7.12 38.82
C VAL A 442 2.27 -7.61 37.49
N SER A 443 2.99 -7.49 36.38
CA SER A 443 2.58 -8.02 35.06
C SER A 443 2.52 -9.55 34.98
N GLY A 444 2.94 -10.25 36.05
CA GLY A 444 2.89 -11.70 36.17
C GLY A 444 1.90 -12.18 37.22
N TYR A 445 0.96 -11.33 37.68
CA TYR A 445 -0.02 -11.71 38.69
C TYR A 445 -1.02 -12.72 38.14
N ARG A 446 -1.37 -12.62 36.86
CA ARG A 446 -2.17 -13.63 36.16
C ARG A 446 -1.55 -13.93 34.82
N ASP A 447 -1.65 -15.18 34.38
CA ASP A 447 -1.32 -15.51 33.01
C ASP A 447 -2.30 -14.76 32.10
N SER A 448 -1.77 -13.90 31.23
CA SER A 448 -2.60 -13.19 30.25
C SER A 448 -3.36 -14.20 29.41
N THR A 449 -4.69 -14.22 29.55
CA THR A 449 -5.58 -15.04 28.73
C THR A 449 -5.96 -14.33 27.44
N GLN A 450 -5.22 -13.27 27.05
CA GLN A 450 -5.38 -12.56 25.79
C GLN A 450 -5.54 -13.57 24.65
N ASN A 451 -6.76 -13.67 24.12
CA ASN A 451 -7.02 -14.46 22.92
C ASN A 451 -6.12 -13.89 21.83
N THR A 452 -5.12 -14.66 21.44
CA THR A 452 -4.30 -14.30 20.29
C THR A 452 -4.95 -14.86 19.04
N TYR A 453 -4.88 -14.08 17.97
CA TYR A 453 -5.42 -14.45 16.68
C TYR A 453 -4.32 -14.54 15.64
N SER A 454 -4.65 -15.17 14.52
CA SER A 454 -3.83 -15.19 13.33
C SER A 454 -4.42 -14.32 12.25
N LEU A 455 -3.57 -13.56 11.57
CA LEU A 455 -3.89 -12.86 10.33
C LEU A 455 -3.17 -13.56 9.18
N SER A 456 -3.93 -14.05 8.19
CA SER A 456 -3.41 -14.47 6.89
C SER A 456 -3.62 -13.37 5.87
N VAL A 457 -2.61 -13.09 5.04
CA VAL A 457 -2.70 -12.07 4.00
C VAL A 457 -2.34 -12.69 2.66
N CYS A 458 -3.31 -12.68 1.74
CA CYS A 458 -3.23 -13.32 0.43
C CYS A 458 -3.46 -12.32 -0.70
N SER A 459 -3.17 -12.75 -1.93
CA SER A 459 -3.62 -12.03 -3.15
C SER A 459 -4.30 -12.96 -4.15
N THR A 460 -5.23 -12.41 -4.93
CA THR A 460 -5.75 -13.08 -6.13
C THR A 460 -5.29 -12.33 -7.37
N GLY A 461 -4.92 -13.08 -8.42
CA GLY A 461 -4.29 -12.55 -9.63
C GLY A 461 -2.77 -12.76 -9.59
N PRO A 462 -1.95 -11.74 -9.24
CA PRO A 462 -0.52 -11.87 -9.10
C PRO A 462 -0.14 -12.61 -7.81
N THR A 463 0.95 -13.37 -7.87
CA THR A 463 1.62 -13.96 -6.71
C THR A 463 2.70 -13.02 -6.19
N SER A 464 3.05 -13.13 -4.92
CA SER A 464 4.18 -12.39 -4.31
C SER A 464 4.03 -10.86 -4.36
N VAL A 465 2.84 -10.37 -4.02
CA VAL A 465 2.58 -8.93 -3.92
C VAL A 465 3.17 -8.40 -2.62
N ALA A 466 3.95 -7.32 -2.68
CA ALA A 466 4.44 -6.66 -1.48
C ALA A 466 3.31 -5.82 -0.85
N ILE A 467 3.00 -6.07 0.41
CA ILE A 467 1.99 -5.36 1.23
C ILE A 467 2.73 -4.65 2.36
N SER A 468 2.54 -3.34 2.49
CA SER A 468 3.00 -2.62 3.68
C SER A 468 1.96 -2.73 4.80
N GLY A 469 2.43 -2.89 6.04
CA GLY A 469 1.57 -2.97 7.23
C GLY A 469 1.81 -1.79 8.17
N GLN A 470 0.77 -1.42 8.92
CA GLN A 470 0.86 -0.55 10.09
C GLN A 470 0.12 -1.21 11.26
N PRO A 471 0.82 -1.61 12.35
CA PRO A 471 2.28 -1.58 12.52
C PRO A 471 3.09 -2.34 11.44
N ALA A 472 4.33 -1.90 11.20
CA ALA A 472 5.21 -2.46 10.16
C ALA A 472 5.45 -3.97 10.28
N ALA A 473 5.35 -4.52 11.49
CA ALA A 473 5.48 -5.95 11.76
C ALA A 473 4.41 -6.82 11.06
N TYR A 474 3.31 -6.23 10.61
CA TYR A 474 2.22 -6.93 9.92
C TYR A 474 2.24 -6.77 8.40
N GLY A 475 3.29 -6.16 7.83
CA GLY A 475 3.52 -6.13 6.39
C GLY A 475 4.29 -7.37 5.90
N GLY A 476 4.29 -7.61 4.59
CA GLY A 476 4.98 -8.77 4.02
C GLY A 476 4.74 -8.95 2.53
N VAL A 477 5.20 -10.08 2.01
CA VAL A 477 4.88 -10.53 0.64
C VAL A 477 3.74 -11.52 0.74
N THR A 478 2.65 -11.33 -0.01
CA THR A 478 1.40 -12.11 0.10
C THR A 478 1.59 -13.63 0.13
N ASP A 479 0.60 -14.30 0.71
CA ASP A 479 0.59 -15.72 1.09
C ASP A 479 1.41 -16.01 2.36
N TYR A 480 1.32 -15.09 3.33
CA TYR A 480 1.91 -15.22 4.67
C TYR A 480 0.84 -15.23 5.76
N SER A 481 1.22 -15.73 6.93
CA SER A 481 0.42 -15.65 8.15
C SER A 481 1.27 -15.15 9.31
N VAL A 482 0.69 -14.26 10.11
CA VAL A 482 1.22 -13.84 11.41
C VAL A 482 0.29 -14.39 12.49
N SER A 483 0.86 -14.95 13.56
CA SER A 483 0.13 -15.54 14.69
C SER A 483 0.55 -14.89 16.00
N GLY A 484 -0.21 -15.09 17.07
CA GLY A 484 0.10 -14.48 18.37
C GLY A 484 -0.28 -13.01 18.43
N ILE A 485 -1.16 -12.54 17.54
CA ILE A 485 -1.60 -11.15 17.50
C ILE A 485 -2.61 -10.95 18.61
N ALA A 486 -2.31 -10.02 19.53
CA ALA A 486 -3.20 -9.62 20.60
C ALA A 486 -4.60 -9.27 20.07
N SER A 487 -5.64 -9.69 20.80
CA SER A 487 -7.02 -9.31 20.44
C SER A 487 -7.17 -7.80 20.43
N ASN A 488 -8.00 -7.29 19.53
CA ASN A 488 -8.29 -5.89 19.25
C ASN A 488 -7.12 -5.08 18.66
N THR A 489 -6.04 -5.74 18.24
CA THR A 489 -4.98 -5.06 17.47
C THR A 489 -5.55 -4.50 16.17
N LEU A 490 -5.43 -3.18 15.99
CA LEU A 490 -5.72 -2.48 14.74
C LEU A 490 -4.55 -2.69 13.76
N ILE A 491 -4.84 -3.20 12.57
CA ILE A 491 -3.87 -3.45 11.51
C ILE A 491 -4.37 -2.78 10.25
N ARG A 492 -3.51 -1.95 9.64
CA ARG A 492 -3.74 -1.42 8.28
C ARG A 492 -2.77 -2.08 7.31
N LEU A 493 -3.30 -2.64 6.22
CA LEU A 493 -2.55 -3.25 5.14
C LEU A 493 -2.72 -2.41 3.87
N GLN A 494 -1.62 -2.08 3.19
CA GLN A 494 -1.65 -1.32 1.95
C GLN A 494 -1.06 -2.14 0.81
N ALA A 495 -1.87 -2.33 -0.23
CA ALA A 495 -1.47 -2.94 -1.48
C ALA A 495 -0.92 -1.88 -2.45
N PRO A 496 -0.08 -2.28 -3.43
CA PRO A 496 0.27 -1.41 -4.55
C PRO A 496 -0.92 -1.30 -5.51
N ALA A 497 -1.10 -0.13 -6.13
CA ALA A 497 -2.15 0.09 -7.14
C ALA A 497 -2.02 -0.85 -8.36
N GLN A 498 -0.81 -1.36 -8.62
CA GLN A 498 -0.51 -2.29 -9.70
C GLN A 498 0.56 -3.29 -9.26
N SER A 499 0.38 -4.56 -9.63
CA SER A 499 1.40 -5.60 -9.48
C SER A 499 1.52 -6.38 -10.80
N GLY A 500 2.65 -6.22 -11.49
CA GLY A 500 2.84 -6.74 -12.84
C GLY A 500 1.79 -6.20 -13.82
N ASN A 501 1.07 -7.09 -14.49
CA ASN A 501 -0.01 -6.76 -15.43
C ASN A 501 -1.40 -6.71 -14.78
N TYR A 502 -1.48 -6.68 -13.46
CA TYR A 502 -2.74 -6.64 -12.74
C TYR A 502 -2.91 -5.31 -12.00
N LEU A 503 -4.12 -4.78 -12.03
CA LEU A 503 -4.51 -3.58 -11.28
C LEU A 503 -5.21 -4.01 -10.00
N PHE A 504 -4.94 -3.30 -8.91
CA PHE A 504 -5.68 -3.48 -7.68
C PHE A 504 -7.16 -3.18 -7.91
N SER A 505 -8.03 -4.10 -7.50
CA SER A 505 -9.48 -3.97 -7.65
C SER A 505 -10.14 -3.68 -6.31
N ALA A 506 -9.89 -4.53 -5.30
CA ALA A 506 -10.48 -4.39 -3.98
C ALA A 506 -9.73 -5.21 -2.93
N TRP A 507 -10.03 -4.94 -1.66
CA TRP A 507 -9.72 -5.86 -0.57
C TRP A 507 -10.95 -6.69 -0.20
N THR A 508 -10.72 -7.90 0.30
CA THR A 508 -11.76 -8.71 0.96
C THR A 508 -11.26 -9.21 2.31
N GLY A 509 -12.18 -9.47 3.25
CA GLY A 509 -11.86 -9.96 4.60
C GLY A 509 -11.48 -8.86 5.61
N CYS A 510 -11.46 -7.61 5.18
CA CYS A 510 -11.22 -6.41 6.00
C CYS A 510 -12.48 -5.92 6.70
N ASP A 511 -12.34 -5.19 7.81
CA ASP A 511 -13.47 -4.52 8.47
C ASP A 511 -13.92 -3.31 7.65
N SER A 512 -12.94 -2.59 7.09
CA SER A 512 -13.17 -1.53 6.11
C SER A 512 -12.06 -1.52 5.06
N SER A 513 -12.34 -0.90 3.91
CA SER A 513 -11.33 -0.67 2.88
C SER A 513 -11.60 0.62 2.11
N VAL A 514 -10.56 1.44 1.95
CA VAL A 514 -10.60 2.67 1.15
C VAL A 514 -9.42 2.63 0.19
N ALA A 515 -9.70 2.67 -1.12
CA ALA A 515 -8.70 2.50 -2.17
C ALA A 515 -7.84 1.25 -1.91
N GLU A 516 -6.51 1.36 -1.94
CA GLU A 516 -5.58 0.24 -1.73
C GLU A 516 -5.33 -0.13 -0.26
N VAL A 517 -6.04 0.49 0.69
CA VAL A 517 -5.88 0.27 2.13
C VAL A 517 -7.00 -0.60 2.69
N CYS A 518 -6.61 -1.63 3.45
CA CYS A 518 -7.46 -2.52 4.22
C CYS A 518 -7.23 -2.27 5.71
N THR A 519 -8.31 -2.09 6.47
CA THR A 519 -8.23 -1.93 7.93
C THR A 519 -8.91 -3.11 8.61
N LEU A 520 -8.27 -3.64 9.65
CA LEU A 520 -8.68 -4.82 10.42
C LEU A 520 -8.50 -4.55 11.91
N THR A 521 -9.46 -5.00 12.71
CA THR A 521 -9.33 -5.17 14.16
C THR A 521 -9.46 -6.64 14.50
N LEU A 522 -8.39 -7.23 15.05
CA LEU A 522 -8.33 -8.68 15.26
C LEU A 522 -9.16 -9.10 16.48
N SER A 523 -10.41 -9.51 16.28
CA SER A 523 -11.28 -10.12 17.29
C SER A 523 -11.53 -11.62 17.07
N SER A 524 -10.94 -12.18 16.01
CA SER A 524 -10.93 -13.59 15.63
C SER A 524 -9.82 -13.82 14.60
N ASN A 525 -9.54 -15.07 14.21
CA ASN A 525 -8.61 -15.33 13.10
C ASN A 525 -9.18 -14.74 11.81
N ARG A 526 -8.35 -14.01 11.07
CA ARG A 526 -8.74 -13.29 9.85
C ARG A 526 -7.89 -13.71 8.65
N GLU A 527 -8.51 -13.60 7.48
CA GLU A 527 -7.83 -13.68 6.20
C GLU A 527 -8.18 -12.42 5.41
N ALA A 528 -7.17 -11.64 5.02
CA ALA A 528 -7.33 -10.47 4.18
C ALA A 528 -6.76 -10.77 2.79
N VAL A 529 -7.56 -10.55 1.75
CA VAL A 529 -7.17 -10.88 0.37
C VAL A 529 -7.18 -9.63 -0.48
N ALA A 530 -6.01 -9.25 -1.00
CA ALA A 530 -5.88 -8.21 -2.01
C ALA A 530 -6.29 -8.77 -3.37
N VAL A 531 -7.39 -8.27 -3.92
CA VAL A 531 -7.93 -8.70 -5.20
C VAL A 531 -7.36 -7.83 -6.30
N PHE A 532 -6.69 -8.47 -7.25
CA PHE A 532 -6.21 -7.81 -8.45
C PHE A 532 -6.87 -8.40 -9.69
N GLU A 533 -7.21 -7.53 -10.63
CA GLU A 533 -7.80 -7.91 -11.91
C GLU A 533 -6.78 -7.70 -13.04
N ALA A 534 -6.81 -8.58 -14.03
CA ALA A 534 -5.93 -8.46 -15.18
C ALA A 534 -6.22 -7.15 -15.91
N ALA A 535 -5.19 -6.31 -16.08
CA ALA A 535 -5.32 -5.10 -16.87
C ALA A 535 -5.67 -5.48 -18.32
N ALA A 536 -6.62 -4.77 -18.93
CA ALA A 536 -6.95 -4.97 -20.34
C ALA A 536 -5.70 -4.86 -21.20
N ALA A 537 -5.50 -5.79 -22.15
CA ALA A 537 -4.35 -5.79 -23.05
C ALA A 537 -4.78 -5.60 -24.51
N TYR A 538 -4.15 -4.64 -25.18
CA TYR A 538 -4.44 -4.24 -26.55
C TYR A 538 -3.32 -4.68 -27.50
N SER A 539 -3.69 -5.06 -28.72
CA SER A 539 -2.75 -5.49 -29.76
C SER A 539 -2.16 -4.28 -30.49
N LEU A 540 -0.85 -4.24 -30.64
CA LEU A 540 -0.14 -3.34 -31.55
C LEU A 540 0.37 -4.15 -32.73
N VAL A 541 -0.09 -3.81 -33.94
CA VAL A 541 0.38 -4.41 -35.19
C VAL A 541 1.17 -3.36 -35.96
N VAL A 542 2.36 -3.73 -36.42
CA VAL A 542 3.21 -2.88 -37.25
C VAL A 542 3.26 -3.46 -38.66
N SER A 543 3.15 -2.60 -39.66
CA SER A 543 3.34 -2.95 -41.06
C SER A 543 4.40 -2.04 -41.66
N LYS A 544 5.08 -2.50 -42.71
CA LYS A 544 6.08 -1.70 -43.42
C LYS A 544 5.92 -1.78 -44.93
N VAL A 545 6.22 -0.67 -45.60
CA VAL A 545 6.38 -0.58 -47.06
C VAL A 545 7.83 -0.19 -47.34
N GLY A 546 8.51 -0.89 -48.26
CA GLY A 546 9.96 -0.76 -48.48
C GLY A 546 10.80 -1.58 -47.49
N SER A 547 12.11 -1.36 -47.48
CA SER A 547 13.06 -2.15 -46.68
C SER A 547 13.59 -1.36 -45.46
N GLY A 548 13.60 -2.03 -44.30
CA GLY A 548 14.00 -1.49 -43.00
C GLY A 548 13.59 -2.39 -41.83
N LEU A 549 14.13 -2.13 -40.65
CA LEU A 549 13.82 -2.80 -39.38
C LEU A 549 13.01 -1.86 -38.47
N ILE A 550 12.04 -2.41 -37.73
CA ILE A 550 11.27 -1.65 -36.73
C ILE A 550 11.29 -2.40 -35.40
N THR A 551 11.70 -1.73 -34.33
CA THR A 551 11.74 -2.29 -32.98
C THR A 551 10.91 -1.47 -31.99
N SER A 552 10.50 -2.06 -30.87
CA SER A 552 9.74 -1.39 -29.81
C SER A 552 10.48 -1.30 -28.46
N SER A 553 10.10 -0.31 -27.65
CA SER A 553 10.35 -0.24 -26.20
C SER A 553 9.04 0.07 -25.45
N PRO A 554 8.55 -0.80 -24.55
CA PRO A 554 9.11 -2.10 -24.15
C PRO A 554 9.29 -3.09 -25.32
N ALA A 555 10.24 -4.01 -25.19
CA ALA A 555 10.53 -5.01 -26.23
C ALA A 555 9.29 -5.87 -26.55
N GLY A 556 9.15 -6.30 -27.80
CA GLY A 556 8.04 -7.15 -28.25
C GLY A 556 7.77 -7.07 -29.75
N ILE A 557 8.03 -5.92 -30.39
CA ILE A 557 8.05 -5.79 -31.86
C ILE A 557 9.50 -5.83 -32.35
N ASP A 558 9.76 -6.71 -33.33
CA ASP A 558 10.98 -6.76 -34.13
C ASP A 558 10.61 -7.08 -35.59
N CYS A 559 10.05 -6.07 -36.26
CA CYS A 559 9.33 -6.22 -37.53
C CYS A 559 10.28 -6.33 -38.73
N GLY A 560 11.14 -7.36 -38.65
CA GLY A 560 11.70 -8.15 -39.74
C GLY A 560 11.20 -9.61 -39.70
N SER A 561 10.82 -10.13 -38.53
CA SER A 561 10.27 -11.48 -38.32
C SER A 561 9.00 -11.51 -37.46
N ASP A 562 8.83 -10.54 -36.52
CA ASP A 562 7.66 -10.41 -35.67
C ASP A 562 7.14 -8.96 -35.63
N CYS A 563 5.90 -8.78 -36.08
CA CYS A 563 5.28 -7.48 -36.30
C CYS A 563 4.03 -7.26 -35.44
N SER A 564 3.76 -8.11 -34.44
CA SER A 564 2.58 -7.96 -33.58
C SER A 564 2.83 -8.34 -32.14
N GLU A 565 2.44 -7.48 -31.19
CA GLU A 565 2.57 -7.73 -29.76
C GLU A 565 1.36 -7.18 -29.00
N ARG A 566 1.03 -7.75 -27.83
CA ARG A 566 0.04 -7.21 -26.90
C ARG A 566 0.69 -6.47 -25.75
N TYR A 567 0.18 -5.27 -25.48
CA TYR A 567 0.61 -4.44 -24.37
C TYR A 567 -0.57 -4.12 -23.45
N THR A 568 -0.33 -4.04 -22.15
CA THR A 568 -1.34 -3.62 -21.17
C THR A 568 -1.80 -2.18 -21.42
N ALA A 569 -3.06 -1.92 -21.13
CA ALA A 569 -3.67 -0.60 -21.26
C ALA A 569 -2.89 0.45 -20.48
N GLY A 570 -2.69 1.63 -21.06
CA GLY A 570 -1.89 2.71 -20.50
C GLY A 570 -0.38 2.60 -20.77
N THR A 571 0.13 1.46 -21.28
CA THR A 571 1.56 1.31 -21.58
C THR A 571 2.00 2.26 -22.70
N PRO A 572 3.01 3.13 -22.47
CA PRO A 572 3.62 3.90 -23.55
C PRO A 572 4.60 3.02 -24.32
N VAL A 573 4.31 2.77 -25.60
CA VAL A 573 5.16 2.00 -26.51
C VAL A 573 5.86 2.97 -27.46
N THR A 574 7.18 2.87 -27.55
CA THR A 574 8.00 3.65 -28.50
C THR A 574 8.52 2.76 -29.60
N LEU A 575 8.12 3.02 -30.84
CA LEU A 575 8.61 2.37 -32.05
C LEU A 575 9.76 3.16 -32.67
N THR A 576 10.81 2.45 -33.07
CA THR A 576 12.00 2.99 -33.73
C THR A 576 12.20 2.31 -35.08
N ALA A 577 12.34 3.09 -36.14
CA ALA A 577 12.60 2.59 -37.49
C ALA A 577 14.08 2.80 -37.87
N ALA A 578 14.70 1.79 -38.46
CA ALA A 578 16.01 1.84 -39.09
C ALA A 578 15.86 1.43 -40.56
N ALA A 579 16.23 2.31 -41.50
CA ALA A 579 16.16 1.98 -42.92
C ALA A 579 17.29 1.03 -43.32
N ASP A 580 17.00 0.08 -44.20
CA ASP A 580 18.05 -0.75 -44.80
C ASP A 580 18.84 0.04 -45.85
N ASP A 581 20.01 -0.46 -46.23
CA ASP A 581 20.86 0.13 -47.26
C ASP A 581 20.09 0.37 -48.57
N GLY A 582 20.21 1.59 -49.11
CA GLY A 582 19.50 1.99 -50.32
C GLY A 582 18.06 2.47 -50.10
N TYR A 583 17.57 2.47 -48.85
CA TYR A 583 16.28 3.04 -48.47
C TYR A 583 16.48 4.22 -47.50
N ARG A 584 15.47 5.08 -47.38
CA ARG A 584 15.35 6.09 -46.33
C ARG A 584 13.98 5.95 -45.67
N PHE A 585 13.91 6.23 -44.37
CA PHE A 585 12.64 6.24 -43.65
C PHE A 585 11.89 7.54 -43.95
N ASP A 586 10.69 7.42 -44.53
CA ASP A 586 9.86 8.57 -44.93
C ASP A 586 8.88 8.98 -43.82
N GLY A 587 8.47 8.05 -42.97
CA GLY A 587 7.68 8.35 -41.78
C GLY A 587 6.65 7.29 -41.43
N TRP A 588 5.98 7.54 -40.30
CA TRP A 588 4.87 6.74 -39.77
C TRP A 588 3.51 7.23 -40.29
N SER A 589 2.55 6.31 -40.34
CA SER A 589 1.14 6.59 -40.59
C SER A 589 0.24 5.71 -39.71
N GLY A 590 -1.00 6.14 -39.50
CA GLY A 590 -1.95 5.54 -38.57
C GLY A 590 -2.02 6.33 -37.25
N PRO A 591 -1.81 5.71 -36.07
CA PRO A 591 -1.86 6.40 -34.78
C PRO A 591 -0.62 7.25 -34.48
N CYS A 592 0.44 7.11 -35.28
CA CYS A 592 1.62 7.97 -35.28
C CYS A 592 1.78 8.68 -36.63
N THR A 593 2.38 9.86 -36.61
CA THR A 593 2.70 10.65 -37.82
C THR A 593 4.10 11.26 -37.72
N GLY A 594 4.72 11.56 -38.87
CA GLY A 594 6.05 12.17 -38.95
C GLY A 594 7.20 11.16 -39.06
N SER A 595 8.44 11.67 -39.08
CA SER A 595 9.68 10.89 -39.35
C SER A 595 10.58 10.65 -38.13
N GLY A 596 10.17 11.09 -36.93
CA GLY A 596 10.85 10.80 -35.66
C GLY A 596 10.49 9.43 -35.08
N SER A 597 10.82 9.16 -33.82
CA SER A 597 10.30 7.99 -33.10
C SER A 597 8.78 8.08 -32.91
N CYS A 598 8.09 6.94 -32.92
CA CYS A 598 6.64 6.86 -32.75
C CYS A 598 6.34 6.37 -31.33
N THR A 599 5.96 7.29 -30.43
CA THR A 599 5.52 6.96 -29.08
C THR A 599 4.00 7.02 -28.98
N LEU A 600 3.37 5.91 -28.59
CA LEU A 600 1.91 5.80 -28.45
C LEU A 600 1.53 5.09 -27.15
N THR A 601 0.48 5.58 -26.49
CA THR A 601 -0.08 4.96 -25.29
C THR A 601 -1.17 3.96 -25.66
N MET A 602 -1.02 2.71 -25.24
CA MET A 602 -1.92 1.61 -25.59
C MET A 602 -3.27 1.77 -24.90
N ARG A 603 -4.29 2.20 -25.66
CA ARG A 603 -5.65 2.47 -25.14
C ARG A 603 -6.76 1.72 -25.88
N ARG A 604 -6.38 1.06 -26.97
CA ARG A 604 -7.15 0.19 -27.84
C ARG A 604 -6.17 -0.51 -28.78
N ASP A 605 -6.66 -1.43 -29.60
CA ASP A 605 -5.83 -2.03 -30.65
C ASP A 605 -5.38 -0.97 -31.67
N PHE A 606 -4.12 -1.05 -32.08
CA PHE A 606 -3.49 -0.11 -33.00
C PHE A 606 -2.81 -0.82 -34.16
N THR A 607 -2.86 -0.18 -35.33
CA THR A 607 -2.08 -0.57 -36.51
C THR A 607 -1.24 0.60 -36.97
N VAL A 608 0.08 0.44 -36.95
CA VAL A 608 1.04 1.45 -37.40
C VAL A 608 1.63 1.00 -38.74
N LEU A 609 1.75 1.93 -39.69
CA LEU A 609 2.45 1.69 -40.94
C LEU A 609 3.70 2.57 -41.01
N ALA A 610 4.85 1.96 -41.27
CA ALA A 610 6.13 2.62 -41.51
C ALA A 610 6.46 2.59 -43.01
N THR A 611 6.80 3.74 -43.59
CA THR A 611 7.15 3.83 -45.00
C THR A 611 8.65 4.07 -45.17
N PHE A 612 9.30 3.20 -45.91
CA PHE A 612 10.67 3.32 -46.37
C PHE A 612 10.67 3.50 -47.88
N THR A 613 11.29 4.55 -48.38
CA THR A 613 11.39 4.82 -49.82
C THR A 613 12.79 4.55 -50.29
N ALA A 614 12.94 3.87 -51.43
CA ALA A 614 14.24 3.67 -52.06
C ALA A 614 14.89 5.03 -52.34
N THR A 615 16.11 5.23 -51.86
CA THR A 615 16.86 6.46 -52.06
C THR A 615 17.39 6.46 -53.49
N ALA A 616 16.77 7.25 -54.36
CA ALA A 616 17.22 7.43 -55.74
C ALA A 616 18.52 8.26 -55.76
N THR A 617 19.66 7.59 -55.55
CA THR A 617 20.93 7.71 -56.30
C THR A 617 22.01 6.88 -55.61
N SER A 618 22.34 5.72 -56.18
CA SER A 618 23.73 5.35 -56.45
C SER A 618 23.72 4.30 -57.56
N ALA A 619 24.73 4.29 -58.42
CA ALA A 619 24.79 3.52 -59.67
C ALA A 619 24.95 2.00 -59.46
N TYR A 620 24.36 1.44 -58.40
CA TYR A 620 24.45 0.04 -58.01
C TYR A 620 23.10 -0.64 -58.21
N SER A 621 23.08 -1.74 -58.97
CA SER A 621 21.93 -2.64 -59.07
C SER A 621 22.36 -4.02 -58.58
N GLU A 622 21.74 -4.49 -57.49
CA GLU A 622 21.96 -5.81 -56.91
C GLU A 622 21.75 -6.92 -57.96
N THR A 623 20.66 -6.82 -58.72
CA THR A 623 20.32 -7.77 -59.78
C THR A 623 21.37 -7.81 -60.89
N TYR A 624 21.86 -6.65 -61.34
CA TYR A 624 22.94 -6.57 -62.33
C TYR A 624 24.27 -7.10 -61.78
N TYR A 625 24.61 -6.74 -60.54
CA TYR A 625 25.86 -7.14 -59.93
C TYR A 625 25.92 -8.64 -59.70
N LEU A 626 24.85 -9.27 -59.22
CA LEU A 626 24.78 -10.73 -59.04
C LEU A 626 24.72 -11.48 -60.37
N ALA A 627 24.01 -10.95 -61.38
CA ALA A 627 23.96 -11.54 -62.72
C ALA A 627 25.35 -11.56 -63.39
N ASN A 628 26.16 -10.52 -63.18
CA ASN A 628 27.50 -10.41 -63.75
C ASN A 628 28.60 -11.01 -62.87
N ASN A 629 28.29 -11.42 -61.63
CA ASN A 629 29.24 -12.04 -60.70
C ASN A 629 28.62 -13.32 -60.08
N PRO A 630 28.57 -14.43 -60.85
CA PRO A 630 27.86 -15.66 -60.43
C PRO A 630 28.46 -16.33 -59.19
N ASP A 631 29.75 -16.09 -58.92
CA ASP A 631 30.43 -16.51 -57.70
C ASP A 631 29.86 -15.82 -56.46
N VAL A 632 29.58 -14.52 -56.57
CA VAL A 632 28.93 -13.71 -55.51
C VAL A 632 27.48 -14.14 -55.35
N ALA A 633 26.76 -14.40 -56.45
CA ALA A 633 25.39 -14.92 -56.40
C ALA A 633 25.29 -16.27 -55.68
N LYS A 634 26.27 -17.16 -55.86
CA LYS A 634 26.34 -18.43 -55.11
C LYS A 634 26.61 -18.21 -53.62
N ALA A 635 27.54 -17.32 -53.28
CA ALA A 635 27.85 -17.02 -51.88
C ALA A 635 26.63 -16.41 -51.15
N LEU A 636 25.83 -15.60 -51.82
CA LEU A 636 24.56 -15.07 -51.30
C LEU A 636 23.54 -16.18 -51.10
N ASN A 637 23.33 -17.06 -52.10
CA ASN A 637 22.40 -18.18 -52.00
C ASN A 637 22.81 -19.24 -50.95
N GLN A 638 24.09 -19.30 -50.58
CA GLN A 638 24.61 -20.14 -49.50
C GLN A 638 24.60 -19.45 -48.13
N GLY A 639 24.14 -18.19 -48.05
CA GLY A 639 24.05 -17.41 -46.83
C GLY A 639 25.40 -16.93 -46.27
N TRP A 640 26.47 -16.97 -47.05
CA TRP A 640 27.82 -16.58 -46.60
C TRP A 640 28.06 -15.07 -46.63
N ILE A 641 27.27 -14.35 -47.42
CA ILE A 641 27.25 -12.90 -47.49
C ILE A 641 25.80 -12.43 -47.44
N PRO A 642 25.52 -11.26 -46.84
CA PRO A 642 24.15 -10.77 -46.67
C PRO A 642 23.57 -10.10 -47.92
N SER A 643 24.43 -9.64 -48.85
CA SER A 643 24.06 -9.08 -50.15
C SER A 643 25.27 -8.99 -51.09
N GLY A 644 25.03 -8.87 -52.40
CA GLY A 644 26.01 -8.51 -53.41
C GLY A 644 26.62 -7.14 -53.17
N TRP A 645 25.87 -6.19 -52.59
CA TRP A 645 26.40 -4.89 -52.19
C TRP A 645 27.43 -5.01 -51.07
N ALA A 646 27.15 -5.83 -50.05
CA ALA A 646 28.09 -6.10 -48.97
C ALA A 646 29.39 -6.74 -49.49
N HIS A 647 29.28 -7.66 -50.45
CA HIS A 647 30.45 -8.19 -51.15
C HIS A 647 31.21 -7.12 -51.94
N TYR A 648 30.51 -6.26 -52.69
CA TYR A 648 31.15 -5.18 -53.46
C TYR A 648 31.94 -4.22 -52.57
N GLN A 649 31.36 -3.82 -51.42
CA GLN A 649 32.01 -2.94 -50.46
C GLN A 649 33.22 -3.61 -49.79
N GLY A 650 33.10 -4.88 -49.40
CA GLY A 650 34.15 -5.60 -48.71
C GLY A 650 35.31 -6.04 -49.62
N PHE A 651 35.00 -6.45 -50.85
CA PHE A 651 35.96 -7.13 -51.75
C PHE A 651 35.86 -6.62 -53.19
N GLY A 652 34.65 -6.52 -53.74
CA GLY A 652 34.45 -6.25 -55.18
C GLY A 652 35.01 -4.93 -55.69
N LYS A 653 35.10 -3.89 -54.85
CA LYS A 653 35.74 -2.60 -55.20
C LYS A 653 37.26 -2.73 -55.36
N ALA A 654 37.92 -3.53 -54.52
CA ALA A 654 39.35 -3.81 -54.61
C ALA A 654 39.67 -4.77 -55.78
N GLU A 655 38.72 -5.63 -56.14
CA GLU A 655 38.79 -6.53 -57.29
C GLU A 655 38.47 -5.83 -58.63
N GLY A 656 38.07 -4.55 -58.61
CA GLY A 656 37.78 -3.78 -59.82
C GLY A 656 36.47 -4.15 -60.52
N ARG A 657 35.53 -4.80 -59.83
CA ARG A 657 34.25 -5.23 -60.40
C ARG A 657 33.33 -4.02 -60.64
N SER A 658 32.73 -3.93 -61.84
CA SER A 658 31.84 -2.81 -62.19
C SER A 658 30.47 -2.94 -61.56
N VAL A 659 29.89 -1.81 -61.16
CA VAL A 659 28.57 -1.74 -60.51
C VAL A 659 27.49 -1.06 -61.34
N SER A 660 27.86 -0.39 -62.44
CA SER A 660 26.96 0.43 -63.25
C SER A 660 26.77 -0.10 -64.68
N MET A 661 25.57 0.15 -65.24
CA MET A 661 25.19 -0.23 -66.60
C MET A 661 25.91 0.60 -67.68
N PRO A 662 26.43 0.00 -68.78
CA PRO A 662 27.01 0.72 -69.92
C PRO A 662 25.95 1.48 -70.76
N ALA A 663 26.35 2.59 -71.37
CA ALA A 663 25.47 3.41 -72.21
C ALA A 663 24.95 2.65 -73.45
N GLY A 664 23.62 2.63 -73.63
CA GLY A 664 22.94 2.03 -74.79
C GLY A 664 22.37 0.62 -74.59
N TYR A 665 22.47 0.03 -73.39
CA TYR A 665 21.90 -1.29 -73.07
C TYR A 665 20.36 -1.29 -72.97
N GLY A 666 19.72 -0.14 -72.74
CA GLY A 666 18.30 -0.04 -72.39
C GLY A 666 17.29 -0.53 -73.43
N ASP A 667 17.65 -0.51 -74.72
CA ASP A 667 16.75 -0.92 -75.82
C ASP A 667 16.96 -2.39 -76.24
N PHE A 668 17.85 -3.11 -75.56
CA PHE A 668 18.22 -4.48 -75.90
C PHE A 668 17.41 -5.51 -75.10
N ASN A 669 16.62 -6.33 -75.80
CA ASN A 669 15.89 -7.42 -75.16
C ASN A 669 16.67 -8.74 -75.31
N GLU A 670 17.39 -9.11 -74.25
CA GLU A 670 18.21 -10.32 -74.17
C GLU A 670 17.40 -11.60 -74.50
N GLY A 671 16.19 -11.73 -73.96
CA GLY A 671 15.31 -12.88 -74.19
C GLY A 671 14.86 -13.02 -75.64
N TYR A 672 14.38 -11.93 -76.24
CA TYR A 672 14.00 -11.87 -77.65
C TYR A 672 15.19 -12.16 -78.57
N TYR A 673 16.36 -11.57 -78.26
CA TYR A 673 17.55 -11.72 -79.07
C TYR A 673 18.07 -13.16 -79.05
N LEU A 674 18.14 -13.82 -77.90
CA LEU A 674 18.55 -15.21 -77.79
C LEU A 674 17.52 -16.19 -78.38
N ALA A 675 16.23 -15.88 -78.28
CA ALA A 675 15.16 -16.67 -78.90
C ALA A 675 15.23 -16.62 -80.44
N ARG A 676 15.58 -15.46 -81.02
CA ARG A 676 15.69 -15.27 -82.47
C ARG A 676 17.03 -15.75 -83.04
N ASN A 677 18.05 -15.89 -82.19
CA ASN A 677 19.41 -16.27 -82.57
C ASN A 677 19.87 -17.50 -81.76
N PRO A 678 19.36 -18.71 -82.08
CA PRO A 678 19.65 -19.92 -81.32
C PRO A 678 21.13 -20.32 -81.32
N ASP A 679 21.89 -19.91 -82.34
CA ASP A 679 23.33 -20.05 -82.45
C ASP A 679 24.06 -19.26 -81.35
N VAL A 680 23.62 -18.03 -81.08
CA VAL A 680 24.13 -17.18 -80.00
C VAL A 680 23.76 -17.75 -78.64
N ALA A 681 22.52 -18.22 -78.47
CA ALA A 681 22.08 -18.89 -77.25
C ALA A 681 22.89 -20.17 -76.97
N LEU A 682 23.26 -20.93 -78.01
CA LEU A 682 24.08 -22.12 -77.88
C LEU A 682 25.55 -21.78 -77.52
N ALA A 683 26.11 -20.73 -78.11
CA ALA A 683 27.46 -20.26 -77.78
C ALA A 683 27.55 -19.73 -76.34
N MET A 684 26.51 -19.06 -75.85
CA MET A 684 26.38 -18.64 -74.45
C MET A 684 26.30 -19.84 -73.49
N ARG A 685 25.47 -20.84 -73.81
CA ARG A 685 25.38 -22.10 -73.01
C ARG A 685 26.69 -22.89 -72.96
N ARG A 686 27.55 -22.75 -73.98
CA ARG A 686 28.88 -23.37 -74.03
C ARG A 686 29.97 -22.51 -73.39
N GLY A 687 29.61 -21.36 -72.81
CA GLY A 687 30.54 -20.45 -72.13
C GLY A 687 31.52 -19.72 -73.06
N HIS A 688 31.22 -19.65 -74.36
CA HIS A 688 32.07 -18.96 -75.35
C HIS A 688 31.70 -17.48 -75.50
N LEU A 689 30.56 -17.07 -74.93
CA LEU A 689 30.05 -15.69 -74.88
C LEU A 689 29.38 -15.50 -73.51
N GLY A 690 29.52 -14.32 -72.91
CA GLY A 690 28.94 -13.99 -71.61
C GLY A 690 27.47 -13.59 -71.69
N THR A 691 27.10 -12.80 -72.71
CA THR A 691 25.70 -12.37 -72.94
C THR A 691 25.37 -12.27 -74.44
N GLY A 692 24.09 -12.31 -74.78
CA GLY A 692 23.55 -11.95 -76.08
C GLY A 692 23.84 -10.48 -76.44
N TRP A 693 23.90 -9.58 -75.45
CA TRP A 693 24.35 -8.20 -75.69
C TRP A 693 25.80 -8.12 -76.13
N GLU A 694 26.69 -8.91 -75.54
CA GLU A 694 28.10 -9.00 -75.95
C GLU A 694 28.21 -9.41 -77.42
N HIS A 695 27.43 -10.43 -77.83
CA HIS A 695 27.35 -10.81 -79.24
C HIS A 695 26.77 -9.69 -80.12
N TYR A 696 25.66 -9.09 -79.71
CA TYR A 696 24.97 -8.06 -80.48
C TYR A 696 25.83 -6.80 -80.68
N SER A 697 26.49 -6.34 -79.62
CA SER A 697 27.35 -5.17 -79.63
C SER A 697 28.66 -5.41 -80.41
N ALA A 698 29.20 -6.63 -80.36
CA ALA A 698 30.42 -6.98 -81.08
C ALA A 698 30.20 -7.20 -82.58
N VAL A 699 29.16 -7.96 -82.96
CA VAL A 699 28.94 -8.40 -84.36
C VAL A 699 27.48 -8.44 -84.80
N GLY A 700 26.52 -8.61 -83.89
CA GLY A 700 25.10 -8.75 -84.27
C GLY A 700 24.50 -7.50 -84.93
N ARG A 701 24.98 -6.29 -84.58
CA ARG A 701 24.62 -5.03 -85.24
C ARG A 701 25.03 -5.00 -86.72
N THR A 702 26.24 -5.46 -87.01
CA THR A 702 26.79 -5.49 -88.37
C THR A 702 26.26 -6.66 -89.20
N GLU A 703 25.81 -7.73 -88.54
CA GLU A 703 25.09 -8.84 -89.16
C GLU A 703 23.61 -8.53 -89.46
N GLY A 704 23.10 -7.36 -89.05
CA GLY A 704 21.71 -6.95 -89.27
C GLY A 704 20.69 -7.70 -88.42
N ARG A 705 21.11 -8.32 -87.30
CA ARG A 705 20.22 -9.07 -86.42
C ARG A 705 19.32 -8.12 -85.63
N SER A 706 18.02 -8.40 -85.63
CA SER A 706 17.03 -7.62 -84.88
C SER A 706 17.22 -7.83 -83.38
N TYR A 707 17.32 -6.72 -82.64
CA TYR A 707 17.64 -6.68 -81.20
C TYR A 707 16.50 -6.15 -80.33
N ALA A 708 15.52 -5.50 -80.97
CA ALA A 708 14.35 -4.91 -80.34
C ALA A 708 13.12 -5.75 -80.71
N ALA A 709 12.26 -6.00 -79.72
CA ALA A 709 11.02 -6.73 -79.91
C ALA A 709 10.01 -5.91 -80.75
N PRO A 710 9.08 -6.55 -81.49
CA PRO A 710 8.02 -5.85 -82.25
C PRO A 710 7.03 -5.12 -81.34
N ASP A 711 6.32 -4.14 -81.90
CA ASP A 711 5.26 -3.41 -81.19
C ASP A 711 4.17 -4.36 -80.66
N GLY A 712 3.88 -4.25 -79.36
CA GLY A 712 2.88 -5.07 -78.65
C GLY A 712 3.43 -6.34 -77.99
N TYR A 713 4.73 -6.66 -78.12
CA TYR A 713 5.34 -7.84 -77.49
C TYR A 713 5.38 -7.77 -75.95
N GLY A 714 5.47 -6.57 -75.37
CA GLY A 714 5.29 -6.30 -73.93
C GLY A 714 5.94 -7.31 -72.96
N ASP A 715 5.22 -7.63 -71.88
CA ASP A 715 5.62 -8.57 -70.82
C ASP A 715 5.34 -10.04 -71.17
N PHE A 716 5.28 -10.39 -72.45
CA PHE A 716 4.96 -11.75 -72.88
C PHE A 716 6.05 -12.73 -72.44
N ASN A 717 5.68 -13.67 -71.56
CA ASN A 717 6.58 -14.71 -71.09
C ASN A 717 6.36 -16.01 -71.88
N GLU A 718 7.23 -16.25 -72.86
CA GLU A 718 7.18 -17.43 -73.74
C GLU A 718 7.22 -18.75 -72.95
N LEU A 719 8.02 -18.84 -71.88
CA LEU A 719 8.12 -20.06 -71.08
C LEU A 719 6.82 -20.35 -70.32
N TYR A 720 6.26 -19.34 -69.65
CA TYR A 720 4.96 -19.43 -68.96
C TYR A 720 3.83 -19.76 -69.95
N TYR A 721 3.82 -19.11 -71.11
CA TYR A 721 2.77 -19.32 -72.09
C TYR A 721 2.82 -20.73 -72.69
N LEU A 722 4.01 -21.26 -72.98
CA LEU A 722 4.16 -22.64 -73.45
C LEU A 722 3.91 -23.67 -72.35
N SER A 723 4.26 -23.39 -71.09
CA SER A 723 3.97 -24.30 -69.97
C SER A 723 2.47 -24.43 -69.69
N ASN A 724 1.71 -23.33 -69.83
CA ASN A 724 0.25 -23.34 -69.65
C ASN A 724 -0.54 -23.77 -70.89
N ASN A 725 0.13 -23.93 -72.04
CA ASN A 725 -0.48 -24.34 -73.30
C ASN A 725 0.31 -25.47 -73.96
N PRO A 726 0.21 -26.72 -73.43
CA PRO A 726 1.04 -27.84 -73.88
C PRO A 726 0.83 -28.22 -75.35
N ASP A 727 -0.37 -27.98 -75.89
CA ASP A 727 -0.69 -28.13 -77.30
C ASP A 727 0.13 -27.18 -78.18
N VAL A 728 0.30 -25.93 -77.74
CA VAL A 728 1.11 -24.90 -78.39
C VAL A 728 2.60 -25.23 -78.25
N ALA A 729 3.06 -25.64 -77.07
CA ALA A 729 4.44 -26.07 -76.85
C ALA A 729 4.85 -27.22 -77.77
N ARG A 730 3.94 -28.16 -78.02
CA ARG A 730 4.16 -29.26 -78.98
C ARG A 730 4.24 -28.75 -80.42
N ALA A 731 3.39 -27.80 -80.81
CA ALA A 731 3.42 -27.22 -82.15
C ALA A 731 4.72 -26.41 -82.40
N VAL A 732 5.21 -25.69 -81.38
CA VAL A 732 6.47 -24.93 -81.46
C VAL A 732 7.69 -25.86 -81.52
N SER A 733 7.75 -26.88 -80.64
CA SER A 733 8.85 -27.85 -80.65
C SER A 733 8.92 -28.71 -81.92
N GLN A 734 7.78 -28.93 -82.60
CA GLN A 734 7.73 -29.60 -83.90
C GLN A 734 7.97 -28.65 -85.09
N GLY A 735 8.25 -27.37 -84.83
CA GLY A 735 8.51 -26.36 -85.86
C GLY A 735 7.27 -25.96 -86.68
N GLN A 736 6.07 -26.34 -86.24
CA GLN A 736 4.80 -25.99 -86.91
C GLN A 736 4.36 -24.56 -86.61
N LEU A 737 4.77 -24.03 -85.46
CA LEU A 737 4.64 -22.62 -85.10
C LEU A 737 6.01 -22.07 -84.71
N PRO A 738 6.35 -20.81 -85.07
CA PRO A 738 7.68 -20.27 -84.83
C PRO A 738 7.94 -19.94 -83.35
N THR A 739 6.91 -19.51 -82.60
CA THR A 739 6.95 -19.23 -81.16
C THR A 739 5.54 -19.34 -80.55
N GLY A 740 5.45 -19.45 -79.23
CA GLY A 740 4.24 -19.30 -78.44
C GLY A 740 3.62 -17.91 -78.61
N TRP A 741 4.44 -16.86 -78.74
CA TRP A 741 3.95 -15.53 -79.12
C TRP A 741 3.20 -15.53 -80.47
N ALA A 742 3.74 -16.22 -81.48
CA ALA A 742 3.08 -16.31 -82.78
C ALA A 742 1.72 -17.04 -82.69
N HIS A 743 1.62 -18.04 -81.82
CA HIS A 743 0.32 -18.64 -81.49
C HIS A 743 -0.61 -17.66 -80.79
N TYR A 744 -0.12 -16.92 -79.78
CA TYR A 744 -0.93 -15.98 -79.01
C TYR A 744 -1.52 -14.87 -79.88
N GLN A 745 -0.73 -14.33 -80.80
CA GLN A 745 -1.20 -13.34 -81.76
C GLN A 745 -2.23 -13.91 -82.73
N ALA A 746 -1.96 -15.10 -83.28
CA ALA A 746 -2.81 -15.68 -84.31
C ALA A 746 -4.13 -16.25 -83.76
N PHE A 747 -4.10 -16.80 -82.54
CA PHE A 747 -5.22 -17.55 -81.97
C PHE A 747 -5.42 -17.29 -80.48
N GLY A 748 -4.35 -17.33 -79.68
CA GLY A 748 -4.45 -17.37 -78.22
C GLY A 748 -5.16 -16.18 -77.56
N SER A 749 -5.02 -14.97 -78.11
CA SER A 749 -5.76 -13.78 -77.65
C SER A 749 -7.28 -13.88 -77.85
N HIS A 750 -7.72 -14.56 -78.92
CA HIS A 750 -9.13 -14.78 -79.25
C HIS A 750 -9.68 -16.05 -78.59
N GLU A 751 -8.81 -16.99 -78.25
CA GLU A 751 -9.11 -18.19 -77.46
C GLU A 751 -9.16 -17.89 -75.94
N GLY A 752 -8.83 -16.67 -75.52
CA GLY A 752 -8.86 -16.27 -74.10
C GLY A 752 -7.71 -16.84 -73.26
N ARG A 753 -6.60 -17.25 -73.88
CA ARG A 753 -5.44 -17.82 -73.18
C ARG A 753 -4.63 -16.72 -72.50
N PHE A 754 -4.28 -16.89 -71.22
CA PHE A 754 -3.48 -15.90 -70.50
C PHE A 754 -1.99 -15.98 -70.84
N TYR A 755 -1.36 -14.83 -71.06
CA TYR A 755 0.06 -14.72 -71.44
C TYR A 755 0.96 -14.04 -70.40
N LEU A 756 0.36 -13.53 -69.32
CA LEU A 756 1.04 -12.89 -68.20
C LEU A 756 1.04 -13.83 -67.00
N ALA A 757 2.18 -13.93 -66.32
CA ALA A 757 2.29 -14.71 -65.09
C ALA A 757 1.59 -13.98 -63.92
N PRO A 758 0.73 -14.65 -63.13
CA PRO A 758 0.14 -14.07 -61.92
C PRO A 758 1.20 -13.76 -60.84
N GLY A 759 0.92 -12.76 -59.99
CA GLY A 759 1.78 -12.45 -58.85
C GLY A 759 1.92 -13.64 -57.90
N GLY A 760 3.16 -13.98 -57.50
CA GLY A 760 3.46 -15.11 -56.61
C GLY A 760 3.78 -16.43 -57.33
N TYR A 761 3.76 -16.48 -58.66
CA TYR A 761 4.13 -17.68 -59.44
C TYR A 761 5.65 -17.93 -59.49
N GLY A 762 6.49 -16.89 -59.27
CA GLY A 762 7.92 -16.91 -59.59
C GLY A 762 8.75 -18.01 -58.93
N ASP A 763 8.39 -18.42 -57.70
CA ASP A 763 9.12 -19.45 -56.94
C ASP A 763 8.43 -20.84 -56.99
N PHE A 764 7.32 -20.97 -57.73
CA PHE A 764 6.55 -22.20 -57.82
C PHE A 764 7.10 -23.12 -58.91
N SER A 765 7.49 -24.34 -58.53
CA SER A 765 7.88 -25.39 -59.48
C SER A 765 6.73 -26.37 -59.68
N GLU A 766 6.14 -26.38 -60.88
CA GLU A 766 5.12 -27.35 -61.27
C GLU A 766 5.64 -28.79 -61.12
N GLU A 767 6.86 -29.04 -61.61
CA GLU A 767 7.50 -30.35 -61.52
C GLU A 767 7.78 -30.74 -60.06
N GLY A 768 8.28 -29.81 -59.24
CA GLY A 768 8.55 -30.03 -57.82
C GLY A 768 7.27 -30.26 -57.00
N TYR A 769 6.22 -29.48 -57.27
CA TYR A 769 4.95 -29.60 -56.58
C TYR A 769 4.24 -30.91 -56.91
N LEU A 770 4.21 -31.33 -58.18
CA LEU A 770 3.62 -32.61 -58.59
C LEU A 770 4.46 -33.81 -58.14
N ALA A 771 5.79 -33.68 -58.05
CA ALA A 771 6.65 -34.71 -57.47
C ALA A 771 6.37 -34.91 -55.97
N ASN A 772 6.11 -33.83 -55.23
CA ASN A 772 5.80 -33.86 -53.80
C ASN A 772 4.34 -34.23 -53.49
N ASN A 773 3.43 -34.01 -54.44
CA ASN A 773 2.00 -34.22 -54.29
C ASN A 773 1.49 -35.18 -55.38
N SER A 774 1.84 -36.45 -55.22
CA SER A 774 1.55 -37.50 -56.21
C SER A 774 0.06 -37.70 -56.49
N ASP A 775 -0.80 -37.38 -55.53
CA ASP A 775 -2.26 -37.34 -55.65
C ASP A 775 -2.69 -36.25 -56.65
N VAL A 776 -2.15 -35.04 -56.53
CA VAL A 776 -2.36 -33.94 -57.47
C VAL A 776 -1.80 -34.28 -58.86
N ALA A 777 -0.64 -34.94 -58.91
CA ALA A 777 -0.05 -35.40 -60.16
C ALA A 777 -0.88 -36.47 -60.90
N ILE A 778 -1.71 -37.23 -60.18
CA ILE A 778 -2.69 -38.15 -60.79
C ILE A 778 -3.85 -37.35 -61.37
N LEU A 779 -4.37 -36.36 -60.65
CA LEU A 779 -5.48 -35.52 -61.12
C LEU A 779 -5.10 -34.72 -62.37
N VAL A 780 -3.89 -34.15 -62.42
CA VAL A 780 -3.35 -33.47 -63.61
C VAL A 780 -3.20 -34.45 -64.78
N ARG A 781 -2.65 -35.66 -64.55
CA ARG A 781 -2.52 -36.69 -65.61
C ARG A 781 -3.86 -37.19 -66.15
N GLN A 782 -4.89 -37.19 -65.32
CA GLN A 782 -6.26 -37.56 -65.72
C GLN A 782 -7.03 -36.39 -66.35
N GLY A 783 -6.44 -35.18 -66.39
CA GLY A 783 -7.05 -33.98 -66.93
C GLY A 783 -8.22 -33.45 -66.10
N LEU A 784 -8.29 -33.82 -64.81
CA LEU A 784 -9.33 -33.37 -63.88
C LEU A 784 -9.06 -31.98 -63.31
N ILE A 785 -7.80 -31.57 -63.30
CA ILE A 785 -7.30 -30.22 -63.00
C ILE A 785 -6.19 -29.89 -63.99
N GLY A 786 -6.00 -28.61 -64.31
CA GLY A 786 -5.08 -28.14 -65.35
C GLY A 786 -3.61 -28.21 -64.94
N THR A 787 -3.26 -27.77 -63.73
CA THR A 787 -1.88 -27.73 -63.21
C THR A 787 -1.80 -27.97 -61.70
N GLY A 788 -0.61 -28.30 -61.20
CA GLY A 788 -0.27 -28.30 -59.79
C GLY A 788 -0.42 -26.92 -59.15
N TRP A 789 -0.11 -25.85 -59.90
CA TRP A 789 -0.38 -24.48 -59.46
C TRP A 789 -1.87 -24.24 -59.19
N GLU A 790 -2.75 -24.70 -60.08
CA GLU A 790 -4.21 -24.55 -59.92
C GLU A 790 -4.69 -25.21 -58.62
N HIS A 791 -4.18 -26.41 -58.30
CA HIS A 791 -4.47 -27.05 -57.03
C HIS A 791 -3.93 -26.27 -55.83
N TYR A 792 -2.68 -25.81 -55.90
CA TYR A 792 -2.02 -25.08 -54.82
C TYR A 792 -2.73 -23.76 -54.49
N ASP A 793 -3.13 -23.01 -55.53
CA ASP A 793 -3.79 -21.73 -55.42
C ASP A 793 -5.20 -21.85 -54.80
N LEU A 794 -5.95 -22.88 -55.24
CA LEU A 794 -7.34 -23.11 -54.83
C LEU A 794 -7.48 -23.68 -53.42
N ILE A 795 -6.68 -24.69 -53.07
CA ILE A 795 -6.84 -25.39 -51.78
C ILE A 795 -5.52 -25.82 -51.14
N GLY A 796 -4.46 -26.06 -51.92
CA GLY A 796 -3.18 -26.54 -51.39
C GLY A 796 -2.53 -25.62 -50.35
N ARG A 797 -2.76 -24.30 -50.42
CA ARG A 797 -2.36 -23.34 -49.38
C ARG A 797 -3.12 -23.52 -48.06
N GLN A 798 -4.42 -23.80 -48.12
CA GLN A 798 -5.23 -24.08 -46.94
C GLN A 798 -4.91 -25.46 -46.35
N GLU A 799 -4.51 -26.41 -47.20
CA GLU A 799 -4.05 -27.73 -46.79
C GLU A 799 -2.60 -27.73 -46.25
N GLY A 800 -1.89 -26.60 -46.29
CA GLY A 800 -0.51 -26.49 -45.80
C GLY A 800 0.53 -27.23 -46.64
N ARG A 801 0.24 -27.49 -47.92
CA ARG A 801 1.15 -28.21 -48.82
C ARG A 801 2.32 -27.32 -49.23
N SER A 802 3.55 -27.80 -49.07
CA SER A 802 4.75 -27.06 -49.49
C SER A 802 4.98 -27.15 -51.01
N TYR A 803 5.38 -26.03 -51.62
CA TYR A 803 5.82 -25.96 -53.02
C TYR A 803 7.36 -26.01 -53.18
N ALA A 804 8.10 -26.11 -52.07
CA ALA A 804 9.55 -26.23 -52.10
C ALA A 804 10.01 -27.65 -52.47
N LEU A 805 11.08 -27.76 -53.27
CA LEU A 805 11.72 -29.04 -53.60
C LEU A 805 12.24 -29.70 -52.31
N PRO A 806 12.10 -31.03 -52.13
CA PRO A 806 12.83 -31.75 -51.09
C PRO A 806 14.31 -31.72 -51.47
N TYR A 807 15.15 -31.38 -50.49
CA TYR A 807 16.61 -31.23 -50.58
C TYR A 807 17.33 -32.08 -51.65
#